data_AF-A0A7Y2G183-F1
#
_entry.id   AF-A0A7Y2G183-F1
#
_cell.length_a   1.000
_cell.length_b   1.000
_cell.length_c   1.000
_cell.angle_alpha   90.00
_cell.angle_beta   90.00
_cell.angle_gamma   90.00
#
_symmetry.space_group_name_H-M   'P 1'
#
loop_
_entity.id
_entity.type
_entity.pdbx_description
1 polymer ?
#
loop_
_entity_poly.entity_id
_entity_poly.type
_entity_poly.pdbx_seq_one_letter_code
_entity_poly.pdbx_strand_id
1 'polypeptide(L)'
;MYKSFSVATILMLVAVIWTPSTALGQSFGGAVASSGGDVFVGYTANTNKSGVIHVYRNLGENWEEVAKLSASDADGNDDRFGRALFTSEDQLFAGATTRKNSVGGVYVFDRDKASNSWGESALLVPNDAREGESLGRSIAVSNGRMLIGAAGADSSRGKVYTYERDSYGKWNESASFSPDGLEPNDLFGLNVVSSGDLALVTAFRQGGPDRLPQVHAFRFVDGAWVSEGTLETGVHTAQSIYGLSVAMTDNRAFVGAQNHDNRGGVFVFDYDKSSNKWVYDGLLFASAEDGQVGFGSSVAVEAETLYVGAPGVDNNAGRIYTYSTTVEPMASPVVEVSAAGELTGIGGAIVVAGDLLLAGSPGADFGLGRAGIYSWSDSGEWNLVKEVFTPIESLAAVRGDQVRCEEGEAAGFGCEKVDLLSFMPVAELGGGRGVRTNDVWGWTDPETDKEYALVGRMDGTSFVDISDPYNPVLIGTLPKTEGTQSNSWRDIKVYKDHAYVVADGAGEHGMQIFDLRQLRNVTDAPRTFEATGHYDKIASAHNIVINEDTGFAYAVGSNSGGETCGGGSHMIDIRDPQNPTFAGCFAHEGTGRTGTGYTHDAQCVTYSGPDDRYSGREICFGSNETALSIADVTDKDNTRTLSSAAYPNVGYAHQGWLTEDQQYFLLNDELDEISQLTDGTRTLIWDVSDLEDPQLIKEHVSEVKSSDHNLYV
;
A
#
# COMPACT_ATOMS: atom_id res chain seq x y z
N MET A 1 -19.02 39.38 -40.69
CA MET A 1 -18.14 40.43 -40.17
C MET A 1 -17.67 39.95 -38.79
N TYR A 2 -16.38 39.58 -38.65
CA TYR A 2 -15.52 39.26 -37.46
C TYR A 2 -16.15 38.59 -36.19
N LYS A 3 -15.82 37.35 -35.78
CA LYS A 3 -14.63 36.73 -35.10
C LYS A 3 -14.52 36.94 -33.56
N SER A 4 -14.61 35.83 -32.76
CA SER A 4 -13.73 35.38 -31.63
C SER A 4 -14.42 34.27 -30.79
N PHE A 5 -14.05 32.97 -30.83
CA PHE A 5 -13.12 32.17 -29.97
C PHE A 5 -13.34 32.27 -28.44
N SER A 6 -13.78 31.21 -27.73
CA SER A 6 -13.01 30.18 -26.95
C SER A 6 -13.07 30.49 -25.43
N VAL A 7 -13.20 29.61 -24.43
CA VAL A 7 -12.66 28.26 -24.14
C VAL A 7 -13.66 27.56 -23.20
N ALA A 8 -13.97 26.28 -23.45
CA ALA A 8 -14.63 25.38 -22.50
C ALA A 8 -13.65 24.27 -22.15
N THR A 9 -13.03 24.36 -20.97
CA THR A 9 -12.27 23.31 -20.26
C THR A 9 -11.99 23.91 -18.88
N ILE A 10 -12.23 23.23 -17.76
CA ILE A 10 -11.30 22.26 -17.17
C ILE A 10 -12.13 21.24 -16.37
N LEU A 11 -12.19 20.01 -16.87
CA LEU A 11 -12.28 18.82 -16.02
C LEU A 11 -10.97 18.76 -15.23
N MET A 12 -11.04 18.81 -13.89
CA MET A 12 -9.99 18.23 -13.05
C MET A 12 -10.52 16.93 -12.48
N LEU A 13 -10.43 15.87 -13.29
CA LEU A 13 -10.20 14.53 -12.74
C LEU A 13 -8.80 14.57 -12.13
N VAL A 14 -8.70 14.65 -10.80
CA VAL A 14 -7.50 14.16 -10.13
C VAL A 14 -7.64 12.65 -10.08
N ALA A 15 -7.35 12.01 -11.22
CA ALA A 15 -6.96 10.61 -11.19
C ALA A 15 -5.61 10.59 -10.48
N VAL A 16 -5.61 10.28 -9.18
CA VAL A 16 -4.42 9.81 -8.49
C VAL A 16 -4.05 8.50 -9.16
N ILE A 17 -3.23 8.58 -10.22
CA ILE A 17 -2.58 7.41 -10.80
C ILE A 17 -1.58 6.97 -9.75
N TRP A 18 -2.01 6.08 -8.85
CA TRP A 18 -1.09 5.22 -8.13
C TRP A 18 -0.26 4.48 -9.18
N THR A 19 0.99 4.87 -9.38
CA THR A 19 1.95 3.97 -10.01
C THR A 19 2.21 2.85 -9.00
N PRO A 20 1.78 1.58 -9.24
CA PRO A 20 1.88 0.53 -8.22
C PRO A 20 3.33 0.07 -7.94
N SER A 21 4.36 0.74 -8.48
CA SER A 21 5.75 0.29 -8.45
C SER A 21 6.68 1.03 -7.48
N THR A 22 6.20 2.04 -6.73
CA THR A 22 7.04 2.75 -5.75
C THR A 22 6.97 2.17 -4.35
N ALA A 23 5.78 1.78 -3.85
CA ALA A 23 5.61 1.24 -2.50
C ALA A 23 6.00 -0.25 -2.37
N LEU A 24 5.70 -1.08 -3.37
CA LEU A 24 6.01 -2.51 -3.32
C LEU A 24 7.50 -2.80 -3.51
N GLY A 25 8.19 -2.04 -4.37
CA GLY A 25 9.65 -2.19 -4.53
C GLY A 25 10.44 -1.78 -3.27
N GLN A 26 9.75 -1.29 -2.25
CA GLN A 26 10.33 -0.86 -0.99
C GLN A 26 10.30 -1.93 0.11
N SER A 27 9.34 -2.86 0.03
CA SER A 27 9.11 -3.97 0.95
C SER A 27 10.16 -5.09 0.83
N PHE A 28 10.19 -6.00 1.82
CA PHE A 28 11.05 -7.18 1.73
C PHE A 28 10.64 -8.02 0.51
N GLY A 29 11.60 -8.43 -0.32
CA GLY A 29 11.31 -9.15 -1.57
C GLY A 29 10.98 -8.25 -2.76
N GLY A 30 11.01 -6.92 -2.59
CA GLY A 30 10.84 -5.95 -3.69
C GLY A 30 12.01 -5.90 -4.67
N ALA A 31 13.20 -6.36 -4.24
CA ALA A 31 14.37 -6.58 -5.09
C ALA A 31 15.03 -7.90 -4.69
N VAL A 32 15.39 -8.71 -5.68
CA VAL A 32 16.00 -10.03 -5.48
C VAL A 32 17.17 -10.23 -6.45
N ALA A 33 18.18 -10.97 -6.03
CA ALA A 33 19.32 -11.37 -6.84
C ALA A 33 19.88 -12.72 -6.37
N SER A 34 20.74 -13.35 -7.17
CA SER A 34 21.46 -14.56 -6.77
C SER A 34 22.88 -14.57 -7.33
N SER A 35 23.83 -15.17 -6.60
CA SER A 35 25.19 -15.41 -7.09
C SER A 35 25.85 -16.56 -6.34
N GLY A 36 26.42 -17.51 -7.10
CA GLY A 36 27.20 -18.63 -6.58
C GLY A 36 26.55 -19.35 -5.40
N GLY A 37 25.26 -19.67 -5.53
CA GLY A 37 24.47 -20.39 -4.52
C GLY A 37 23.89 -19.53 -3.40
N ASP A 38 24.22 -18.24 -3.34
CA ASP A 38 23.59 -17.29 -2.42
C ASP A 38 22.41 -16.61 -3.10
N VAL A 39 21.39 -16.29 -2.31
CA VAL A 39 20.30 -15.42 -2.72
C VAL A 39 20.26 -14.17 -1.85
N PHE A 40 19.92 -13.05 -2.49
CA PHE A 40 19.89 -11.72 -1.90
C PHE A 40 18.46 -11.20 -1.96
N VAL A 41 17.96 -10.71 -0.83
CA VAL A 41 16.63 -10.12 -0.73
C VAL A 41 16.75 -8.73 -0.13
N GLY A 42 16.37 -7.72 -0.90
CA GLY A 42 16.36 -6.34 -0.45
C GLY A 42 15.16 -6.03 0.44
N TYR A 43 15.38 -5.22 1.47
CA TYR A 43 14.36 -4.60 2.30
C TYR A 43 14.72 -3.12 2.52
N THR A 44 14.07 -2.24 1.77
CA THR A 44 14.53 -0.85 1.64
C THR A 44 13.76 0.13 2.51
N ALA A 45 12.48 -0.14 2.81
CA ALA A 45 11.63 0.72 3.63
C ALA A 45 11.43 0.10 5.00
N ASN A 46 12.36 0.42 5.88
CA ASN A 46 12.05 0.55 7.28
C ASN A 46 11.87 2.05 7.51
N THR A 47 10.66 2.51 7.84
CA THR A 47 10.23 3.92 7.70
C THR A 47 11.09 4.94 8.46
N ASN A 48 12.02 4.50 9.32
CA ASN A 48 13.05 5.32 9.97
C ASN A 48 14.41 4.59 10.09
N LYS A 49 14.74 3.64 9.20
CA LYS A 49 16.06 2.99 9.17
C LYS A 49 16.57 2.84 7.74
N SER A 50 17.89 2.86 7.57
CA SER A 50 18.57 2.55 6.31
C SER A 50 18.20 1.14 5.81
N GLY A 51 18.24 0.96 4.48
CA GLY A 51 17.90 -0.30 3.85
C GLY A 51 18.90 -1.42 4.19
N VAL A 52 18.44 -2.67 4.08
CA VAL A 52 19.23 -3.87 4.37
C VAL A 52 19.04 -4.91 3.26
N ILE A 53 20.10 -5.63 2.95
CA ILE A 53 20.04 -6.82 2.08
C ILE A 53 20.27 -8.05 2.93
N HIS A 54 19.33 -8.99 2.86
CA HIS A 54 19.40 -10.27 3.54
C HIS A 54 20.03 -11.30 2.60
N VAL A 55 21.03 -12.03 3.08
CA VAL A 55 21.75 -13.04 2.31
C VAL A 55 21.40 -14.42 2.85
N TYR A 56 20.81 -15.27 2.00
CA TYR A 56 20.49 -16.65 2.34
C TYR A 56 21.34 -17.62 1.53
N ARG A 57 21.70 -18.74 2.16
CA ARG A 57 22.50 -19.81 1.55
C ARG A 57 21.95 -21.16 1.94
N ASN A 58 21.97 -22.11 1.01
CA ASN A 58 21.73 -23.50 1.33
C ASN A 58 22.99 -24.13 1.98
N LEU A 59 22.88 -24.56 3.24
CA LEU A 59 23.96 -25.21 3.99
C LEU A 59 23.84 -26.74 4.02
N GLY A 60 23.13 -27.32 3.04
CA GLY A 60 23.01 -28.76 2.81
C GLY A 60 21.58 -29.24 2.92
N GLU A 61 20.98 -29.11 4.10
CA GLU A 61 19.58 -29.53 4.34
C GLU A 61 18.61 -28.34 4.42
N ASN A 62 19.10 -27.12 4.67
CA ASN A 62 18.27 -25.94 4.90
C ASN A 62 18.87 -24.67 4.31
N TRP A 63 17.98 -23.73 3.94
CA TRP A 63 18.32 -22.35 3.66
C TRP A 63 18.39 -21.54 4.95
N GLU A 64 19.53 -20.90 5.19
CA GLU A 64 19.79 -20.07 6.39
C GLU A 64 20.21 -18.65 6.00
N GLU A 65 19.86 -17.67 6.83
CA GLU A 65 20.36 -16.30 6.71
C GLU A 65 21.83 -16.25 7.19
N VAL A 66 22.76 -16.08 6.26
CA VAL A 66 24.20 -16.10 6.55
C VAL A 66 24.80 -14.71 6.73
N ALA A 67 24.14 -13.66 6.25
CA ALA A 67 24.58 -12.28 6.42
C ALA A 67 23.43 -11.28 6.25
N LYS A 68 23.65 -10.08 6.81
CA LYS A 68 22.90 -8.86 6.50
C LYS A 68 23.90 -7.81 6.02
N LEU A 69 23.64 -7.22 4.87
CA LEU A 69 24.48 -6.19 4.28
C LEU A 69 23.78 -4.83 4.42
N SER A 70 24.56 -3.82 4.76
CA SER A 70 24.13 -2.43 4.90
C SER A 70 25.21 -1.53 4.31
N ALA A 71 24.82 -0.33 3.90
CA ALA A 71 25.76 0.71 3.48
C ALA A 71 26.73 1.07 4.62
N SER A 72 28.03 1.16 4.34
CA SER A 72 29.06 1.52 5.33
C SER A 72 28.89 2.91 5.94
N ASP A 73 28.21 3.82 5.25
CA ASP A 73 27.91 5.19 5.66
C ASP A 73 26.42 5.40 6.01
N ALA A 74 25.68 4.31 6.27
CA ALA A 74 24.32 4.37 6.79
C ALA A 74 24.27 5.21 8.08
N ASP A 75 23.44 6.26 8.07
CA ASP A 75 23.30 7.21 9.18
C ASP A 75 21.97 7.03 9.94
N GLY A 76 21.24 5.95 9.67
CA GLY A 76 19.94 5.64 10.26
C GLY A 76 18.77 6.26 9.51
N ASN A 77 19.00 7.18 8.56
CA ASN A 77 17.94 7.68 7.69
C ASN A 77 17.65 6.72 6.53
N ASP A 78 16.48 6.86 5.91
CA ASP A 78 16.10 6.11 4.71
C ASP A 78 17.02 6.47 3.52
N ASP A 79 17.91 5.54 3.17
CA ASP A 79 18.79 5.61 2.00
C ASP A 79 18.29 4.74 0.83
N ARG A 80 17.21 3.99 1.03
CA ARG A 80 16.68 2.96 0.14
C ARG A 80 17.75 1.99 -0.37
N PHE A 81 18.74 1.68 0.47
CA PHE A 81 19.76 0.69 0.14
C PHE A 81 19.13 -0.67 -0.16
N GLY A 82 19.59 -1.31 -1.25
CA GLY A 82 19.06 -2.59 -1.72
C GLY A 82 17.84 -2.47 -2.64
N ARG A 83 17.49 -1.27 -3.11
CA ARG A 83 16.33 -1.02 -4.00
C ARG A 83 16.47 -1.63 -5.39
N ALA A 84 17.69 -1.72 -5.87
CA ALA A 84 18.07 -2.44 -7.07
C ALA A 84 19.25 -3.33 -6.72
N LEU A 85 19.15 -4.60 -7.09
CA LEU A 85 20.20 -5.59 -6.89
C LEU A 85 20.61 -6.13 -8.25
N PHE A 86 21.91 -6.24 -8.46
CA PHE A 86 22.46 -6.94 -9.62
C PHE A 86 23.68 -7.73 -9.17
N THR A 87 23.89 -8.91 -9.75
CA THR A 87 25.04 -9.75 -9.47
C THR A 87 25.82 -10.02 -10.74
N SER A 88 27.14 -10.00 -10.65
CA SER A 88 28.03 -10.39 -11.74
C SER A 88 29.25 -11.07 -11.15
N GLU A 89 29.52 -12.31 -11.57
CA GLU A 89 30.58 -13.12 -10.99
C GLU A 89 30.44 -13.18 -9.45
N ASP A 90 31.51 -12.84 -8.74
CA ASP A 90 31.61 -12.79 -7.28
C ASP A 90 31.30 -11.39 -6.70
N GLN A 91 30.58 -10.54 -7.44
CA GLN A 91 30.19 -9.20 -7.02
C GLN A 91 28.67 -9.05 -6.90
N LEU A 92 28.24 -8.32 -5.88
CA LEU A 92 26.88 -7.83 -5.70
C LEU A 92 26.89 -6.29 -5.78
N PHE A 93 25.98 -5.74 -6.57
CA PHE A 93 25.76 -4.31 -6.72
C PHE A 93 24.42 -3.93 -6.11
N ALA A 94 24.43 -2.94 -5.22
CA ALA A 94 23.26 -2.51 -4.46
C ALA A 94 23.01 -1.00 -4.62
N GLY A 95 21.87 -0.64 -5.20
CA GLY A 95 21.45 0.76 -5.33
C GLY A 95 20.89 1.33 -4.02
N ALA A 96 21.19 2.60 -3.74
CA ALA A 96 20.70 3.34 -2.57
C ALA A 96 20.17 4.72 -3.01
N THR A 97 18.95 4.76 -3.53
CA THR A 97 18.45 5.91 -4.31
C THR A 97 18.21 7.20 -3.52
N THR A 98 17.94 7.14 -2.22
CA THR A 98 17.66 8.34 -1.39
C THR A 98 18.87 8.80 -0.59
N ARG A 99 19.99 8.07 -0.69
CA ARG A 99 21.26 8.41 -0.06
C ARG A 99 21.63 9.87 -0.30
N LYS A 100 21.97 10.58 0.80
CA LYS A 100 22.41 11.99 0.84
C LYS A 100 21.52 12.90 -0.02
N ASN A 101 20.29 13.16 0.46
CA ASN A 101 19.29 13.99 -0.22
C ASN A 101 19.00 13.50 -1.66
N SER A 102 18.87 12.18 -1.82
CA SER A 102 18.62 11.54 -3.11
C SER A 102 19.65 11.84 -4.20
N VAL A 103 20.92 12.10 -3.84
CA VAL A 103 22.03 11.97 -4.80
C VAL A 103 22.07 10.54 -5.34
N GLY A 104 21.90 9.57 -4.44
CA GLY A 104 21.95 8.16 -4.76
C GLY A 104 23.37 7.58 -4.73
N GLY A 105 23.49 6.31 -5.12
CA GLY A 105 24.74 5.56 -5.06
C GLY A 105 24.56 4.09 -5.43
N VAL A 106 25.65 3.45 -5.87
CA VAL A 106 25.72 1.99 -5.99
C VAL A 106 26.87 1.46 -5.15
N TYR A 107 26.57 0.62 -4.18
CA TYR A 107 27.56 -0.07 -3.37
C TYR A 107 27.96 -1.37 -4.05
N VAL A 108 29.25 -1.68 -4.04
CA VAL A 108 29.83 -2.91 -4.56
C VAL A 108 30.25 -3.77 -3.38
N PHE A 109 29.78 -5.01 -3.35
CA PHE A 109 30.19 -6.02 -2.40
C PHE A 109 30.93 -7.13 -3.13
N ASP A 110 32.11 -7.50 -2.63
CA ASP A 110 32.88 -8.62 -3.13
C ASP A 110 32.72 -9.83 -2.20
N ARG A 111 32.65 -11.01 -2.82
CA ARG A 111 32.68 -12.28 -2.11
C ARG A 111 34.13 -12.70 -1.84
N ASP A 112 34.47 -12.86 -0.56
CA ASP A 112 35.69 -13.54 -0.17
C ASP A 112 35.51 -15.05 -0.40
N LYS A 113 36.31 -15.63 -1.30
CA LYS A 113 36.22 -17.05 -1.67
C LYS A 113 36.68 -18.02 -0.57
N ALA A 114 37.50 -17.55 0.36
CA ALA A 114 38.03 -18.39 1.44
C ALA A 114 37.03 -18.48 2.60
N SER A 115 36.44 -17.36 3.03
CA SER A 115 35.45 -17.33 4.11
C SER A 115 34.01 -17.47 3.62
N ASN A 116 33.78 -17.29 2.32
CA ASN A 116 32.46 -17.25 1.72
C ASN A 116 31.58 -16.09 2.26
N SER A 117 32.21 -14.98 2.68
CA SER A 117 31.55 -13.78 3.22
C SER A 117 31.52 -12.64 2.20
N TRP A 118 30.52 -11.78 2.30
CA TRP A 118 30.38 -10.57 1.48
C TRP A 118 30.89 -9.35 2.24
N GLY A 119 31.71 -8.53 1.59
CA GLY A 119 32.23 -7.28 2.16
C GLY A 119 32.14 -6.13 1.17
N GLU A 120 31.79 -4.94 1.64
CA GLU A 120 31.76 -3.73 0.81
C GLU A 120 33.18 -3.40 0.33
N SER A 121 33.37 -3.23 -0.98
CA SER A 121 34.65 -2.93 -1.60
C SER A 121 34.70 -1.58 -2.32
N ALA A 122 33.54 -1.02 -2.69
CA ALA A 122 33.46 0.30 -3.29
C ALA A 122 32.06 0.93 -3.14
N LEU A 123 32.03 2.25 -3.25
CA LEU A 123 30.83 3.05 -3.50
C LEU A 123 31.03 3.82 -4.81
N LEU A 124 30.09 3.64 -5.75
CA LEU A 124 30.09 4.29 -7.05
C LEU A 124 29.12 5.48 -7.03
N VAL A 125 29.69 6.68 -7.19
CA VAL A 125 28.97 7.95 -7.33
C VAL A 125 29.69 8.77 -8.41
N PRO A 126 29.01 9.18 -9.50
CA PRO A 126 29.58 10.03 -10.53
C PRO A 126 30.04 11.37 -9.94
N ASN A 127 31.09 11.94 -10.54
CA ASN A 127 31.67 13.18 -10.02
C ASN A 127 30.75 14.40 -10.14
N ASP A 128 29.83 14.37 -11.09
CA ASP A 128 28.88 15.44 -11.38
C ASP A 128 27.50 15.24 -10.71
N ALA A 129 27.30 14.13 -9.98
CA ALA A 129 26.03 13.77 -9.36
C ALA A 129 25.52 14.86 -8.41
N ARG A 130 24.21 15.15 -8.50
CA ARG A 130 23.51 16.19 -7.73
C ARG A 130 22.41 15.60 -6.85
N GLU A 131 21.96 16.40 -5.88
CA GLU A 131 20.79 16.06 -5.06
C GLU A 131 19.56 15.85 -5.95
N GLY A 132 18.74 14.86 -5.60
CA GLY A 132 17.54 14.48 -6.35
C GLY A 132 17.76 13.57 -7.57
N GLU A 133 19.00 13.30 -8.01
CA GLU A 133 19.25 12.46 -9.21
C GLU A 133 18.81 10.99 -9.07
N SER A 134 18.72 10.50 -7.84
CA SER A 134 18.27 9.14 -7.51
C SER A 134 19.08 8.05 -8.22
N LEU A 135 20.41 8.20 -8.25
CA LEU A 135 21.33 7.21 -8.82
C LEU A 135 21.18 5.83 -8.14
N GLY A 136 21.35 4.76 -8.93
CA GLY A 136 21.24 3.38 -8.46
C GLY A 136 19.82 2.84 -8.57
N ARG A 137 18.96 3.51 -9.35
CA ARG A 137 17.56 3.12 -9.56
C ARG A 137 17.42 1.80 -10.32
N SER A 138 18.37 1.53 -11.22
CA SER A 138 18.51 0.32 -12.02
C SER A 138 20.00 0.09 -12.29
N ILE A 139 20.41 -1.17 -12.40
CA ILE A 139 21.81 -1.59 -12.57
C ILE A 139 21.84 -2.74 -13.57
N ALA A 140 22.73 -2.67 -14.56
CA ALA A 140 23.01 -3.78 -15.46
C ALA A 140 24.52 -3.91 -15.68
N VAL A 141 25.03 -5.13 -15.77
CA VAL A 141 26.44 -5.39 -16.09
C VAL A 141 26.55 -6.40 -17.22
N SER A 142 27.31 -6.07 -18.26
CA SER A 142 27.65 -6.99 -19.35
C SER A 142 29.01 -6.65 -19.96
N ASN A 143 29.79 -7.67 -20.30
CA ASN A 143 31.13 -7.52 -20.91
C ASN A 143 32.06 -6.54 -20.16
N GLY A 144 32.07 -6.54 -18.83
CA GLY A 144 32.91 -5.65 -18.03
C GLY A 144 32.50 -4.18 -18.04
N ARG A 145 31.29 -3.87 -18.54
CA ARG A 145 30.67 -2.54 -18.49
C ARG A 145 29.42 -2.59 -17.62
N MET A 146 29.28 -1.58 -16.77
CA MET A 146 28.12 -1.39 -15.91
C MET A 146 27.35 -0.16 -16.34
N LEU A 147 26.03 -0.26 -16.34
CA LEU A 147 25.09 0.82 -16.57
C LEU A 147 24.29 1.07 -15.30
N ILE A 148 24.23 2.33 -14.87
CA ILE A 148 23.51 2.75 -13.67
C ILE A 148 22.52 3.85 -14.04
N GLY A 149 21.23 3.61 -13.77
CA GLY A 149 20.18 4.59 -13.99
C GLY A 149 20.10 5.64 -12.88
N ALA A 150 19.93 6.90 -13.29
CA ALA A 150 19.67 8.07 -12.47
C ALA A 150 18.41 8.79 -12.99
N ALA A 151 17.24 8.24 -12.69
CA ALA A 151 15.97 8.69 -13.26
C ALA A 151 15.56 10.12 -12.84
N GLY A 152 16.09 10.62 -11.72
CA GLY A 152 15.85 11.98 -11.23
C GLY A 152 16.74 13.06 -11.88
N ALA A 153 17.74 12.65 -12.67
CA ALA A 153 18.69 13.59 -13.25
C ALA A 153 18.04 14.63 -14.19
N ASP A 154 18.63 15.83 -14.22
CA ASP A 154 18.27 16.92 -15.13
C ASP A 154 16.77 17.27 -15.13
N SER A 155 16.22 17.52 -13.94
CA SER A 155 14.78 17.75 -13.70
C SER A 155 13.93 16.52 -14.05
N SER A 156 14.37 15.35 -13.60
CA SER A 156 13.70 14.07 -13.86
C SER A 156 13.56 13.73 -15.35
N ARG A 157 14.40 14.29 -16.22
CA ARG A 157 14.56 13.77 -17.59
C ARG A 157 15.17 12.38 -17.55
N GLY A 158 16.16 12.22 -16.67
CA GLY A 158 16.85 10.96 -16.43
C GLY A 158 18.11 10.78 -17.28
N LYS A 159 19.05 9.99 -16.74
CA LYS A 159 20.37 9.74 -17.31
C LYS A 159 20.84 8.33 -16.96
N VAL A 160 21.71 7.76 -17.79
CA VAL A 160 22.43 6.52 -17.48
C VAL A 160 23.93 6.81 -17.43
N TYR A 161 24.56 6.43 -16.31
CA TYR A 161 26.01 6.49 -16.14
C TYR A 161 26.62 5.14 -16.51
N THR A 162 27.76 5.16 -17.20
CA THR A 162 28.53 3.99 -17.62
C THR A 162 29.82 3.90 -16.81
N TYR A 163 30.12 2.70 -16.32
CA TYR A 163 31.38 2.38 -15.66
C TYR A 163 32.07 1.24 -16.40
N GLU A 164 33.39 1.30 -16.50
CA GLU A 164 34.23 0.25 -17.07
C GLU A 164 35.14 -0.34 -16.00
N ARG A 165 35.34 -1.65 -16.06
CA ARG A 165 36.24 -2.37 -15.16
C ARG A 165 37.67 -2.29 -15.69
N ASP A 166 38.58 -1.75 -14.89
CA ASP A 166 40.01 -1.70 -15.25
C ASP A 166 40.71 -3.05 -15.06
N SER A 167 41.99 -3.12 -15.43
CA SER A 167 42.82 -4.33 -15.32
C SER A 167 43.02 -4.83 -13.88
N TYR A 168 42.72 -4.01 -12.88
CA TYR A 168 42.80 -4.35 -11.46
C TYR A 168 41.43 -4.75 -10.88
N GLY A 169 40.39 -4.78 -11.71
CA GLY A 169 39.05 -5.15 -11.31
C GLY A 169 38.22 -4.00 -10.73
N LYS A 170 38.73 -2.76 -10.75
CA LYS A 170 38.02 -1.59 -10.20
C LYS A 170 37.11 -0.96 -11.25
N TRP A 171 35.93 -0.54 -10.82
CA TRP A 171 34.97 0.20 -11.63
C TRP A 171 35.35 1.69 -11.68
N ASN A 172 35.48 2.22 -12.90
CA ASN A 172 35.75 3.64 -13.14
C ASN A 172 34.66 4.21 -14.06
N GLU A 173 34.15 5.40 -13.70
CA GLU A 173 33.21 6.14 -14.55
C GLU A 173 33.85 6.40 -15.92
N SER A 174 33.16 6.04 -17.00
CA SER A 174 33.65 6.23 -18.37
C SER A 174 32.85 7.26 -19.16
N ALA A 175 31.53 7.28 -19.00
CA ALA A 175 30.65 8.19 -19.72
C ALA A 175 29.25 8.27 -19.05
N SER A 176 28.40 9.15 -19.57
CA SER A 176 26.96 9.12 -19.35
C SER A 176 26.21 9.42 -20.65
N PHE A 177 24.96 8.96 -20.74
CA PHE A 177 24.14 9.18 -21.94
C PHE A 177 22.65 9.26 -21.61
N SER A 178 21.93 9.95 -22.50
CA SER A 178 20.47 10.05 -22.57
C SER A 178 20.07 10.20 -24.05
N PRO A 179 18.87 9.76 -24.46
CA PRO A 179 18.36 10.07 -25.80
C PRO A 179 18.06 11.57 -25.93
N ASP A 180 18.10 12.06 -27.17
CA ASP A 180 17.67 13.42 -27.48
C ASP A 180 16.15 13.57 -27.29
N GLY A 181 15.72 14.79 -26.94
CA GLY A 181 14.30 15.15 -26.90
C GLY A 181 13.57 14.79 -25.60
N LEU A 182 14.28 14.37 -24.55
CA LEU A 182 13.66 14.16 -23.24
C LEU A 182 13.10 15.46 -22.64
N GLU A 183 11.88 15.35 -22.14
CA GLU A 183 11.16 16.37 -21.39
C GLU A 183 11.28 16.12 -19.87
N PRO A 184 11.13 17.16 -19.03
CA PRO A 184 11.04 16.97 -17.58
C PRO A 184 10.02 15.87 -17.21
N ASN A 185 10.37 15.09 -16.20
CA ASN A 185 9.62 13.91 -15.72
C ASN A 185 9.49 12.75 -16.72
N ASP A 186 10.39 12.64 -17.71
CA ASP A 186 10.50 11.45 -18.55
C ASP A 186 11.06 10.22 -17.84
N LEU A 187 11.85 10.42 -16.78
CA LEU A 187 12.38 9.37 -15.93
C LEU A 187 13.20 8.31 -16.70
N PHE A 188 14.02 8.74 -17.67
CA PHE A 188 14.94 7.84 -18.38
C PHE A 188 15.95 7.19 -17.41
N GLY A 189 16.19 5.89 -17.58
CA GLY A 189 17.04 5.12 -16.64
C GLY A 189 16.26 4.44 -15.51
N LEU A 190 14.93 4.41 -15.58
CA LEU A 190 14.09 3.70 -14.59
C LEU A 190 14.35 2.20 -14.56
N ASN A 191 14.54 1.59 -15.73
CA ASN A 191 14.95 0.20 -15.90
C ASN A 191 16.04 0.17 -16.97
N VAL A 192 17.09 -0.61 -16.72
CA VAL A 192 18.24 -0.76 -17.62
C VAL A 192 18.58 -2.25 -17.65
N VAL A 193 18.67 -2.80 -18.85
CA VAL A 193 19.21 -4.14 -19.09
C VAL A 193 20.24 -4.10 -20.22
N SER A 194 21.19 -5.03 -20.21
CA SER A 194 22.24 -5.10 -21.22
C SER A 194 22.63 -6.54 -21.53
N SER A 195 22.87 -6.82 -22.81
CA SER A 195 23.50 -8.08 -23.26
C SER A 195 24.54 -7.77 -24.33
N GLY A 196 25.79 -8.12 -24.06
CA GLY A 196 26.90 -7.79 -24.94
C GLY A 196 27.07 -6.28 -25.12
N ASP A 197 26.99 -5.83 -26.37
CA ASP A 197 27.04 -4.41 -26.77
C ASP A 197 25.67 -3.74 -26.88
N LEU A 198 24.58 -4.42 -26.53
CA LEU A 198 23.23 -3.87 -26.56
C LEU A 198 22.77 -3.48 -25.16
N ALA A 199 22.00 -2.39 -25.08
CA ALA A 199 21.29 -1.99 -23.88
C ALA A 199 19.87 -1.53 -24.21
N LEU A 200 18.94 -1.80 -23.30
CA LEU A 200 17.58 -1.27 -23.32
C LEU A 200 17.36 -0.43 -22.07
N VAL A 201 16.77 0.76 -22.24
CA VAL A 201 16.54 1.71 -21.15
C VAL A 201 15.13 2.27 -21.20
N THR A 202 14.39 2.14 -20.10
CA THR A 202 13.03 2.68 -19.99
C THR A 202 13.02 4.16 -19.62
N ALA A 203 12.16 4.94 -20.31
CA ALA A 203 11.67 6.25 -19.91
C ALA A 203 10.14 6.19 -19.78
N PHE A 204 9.58 6.52 -18.61
CA PHE A 204 8.14 6.35 -18.36
C PHE A 204 7.27 7.51 -18.85
N ARG A 205 7.87 8.69 -19.07
CA ARG A 205 7.21 9.85 -19.71
C ARG A 205 5.92 10.30 -18.99
N GLN A 206 6.06 10.88 -17.80
CA GLN A 206 4.92 11.41 -17.05
C GLN A 206 4.42 12.76 -17.59
N GLY A 207 3.10 13.01 -17.54
CA GLY A 207 2.54 14.33 -17.85
C GLY A 207 1.27 14.36 -18.71
N GLY A 208 0.66 13.22 -19.01
CA GLY A 208 -0.64 13.17 -19.70
C GLY A 208 -0.85 11.90 -20.53
N PRO A 209 -2.06 11.69 -21.08
CA PRO A 209 -2.41 10.47 -21.81
C PRO A 209 -1.63 10.28 -23.11
N ASP A 210 -1.11 11.36 -23.70
CA ASP A 210 -0.34 11.32 -24.95
C ASP A 210 1.16 11.05 -24.74
N ARG A 211 1.64 11.05 -23.49
CA ARG A 211 3.02 10.73 -23.15
C ARG A 211 3.14 9.25 -22.83
N LEU A 212 3.32 8.46 -23.88
CA LEU A 212 3.49 7.01 -23.76
C LEU A 212 4.88 6.66 -23.18
N PRO A 213 4.98 5.69 -22.25
CA PRO A 213 6.26 5.12 -21.84
C PRO A 213 7.03 4.58 -23.04
N GLN A 214 8.36 4.69 -23.01
CA GLN A 214 9.24 4.25 -24.09
C GLN A 214 10.37 3.39 -23.55
N VAL A 215 10.77 2.39 -24.35
CA VAL A 215 12.00 1.63 -24.15
C VAL A 215 12.94 1.98 -25.28
N HIS A 216 14.06 2.62 -24.94
CA HIS A 216 15.08 3.05 -25.88
C HIS A 216 16.15 1.97 -26.02
N ALA A 217 16.56 1.69 -27.26
CA ALA A 217 17.67 0.80 -27.57
C ALA A 217 18.94 1.59 -27.80
N PHE A 218 20.05 1.10 -27.24
CA PHE A 218 21.38 1.64 -27.44
C PHE A 218 22.36 0.53 -27.80
N ARG A 219 23.36 0.88 -28.61
CA ARG A 219 24.50 0.02 -28.94
C ARG A 219 25.79 0.70 -28.56
N PHE A 220 26.69 -0.04 -27.93
CA PHE A 220 28.04 0.41 -27.69
C PHE A 220 28.90 0.24 -28.96
N VAL A 221 29.40 1.35 -29.49
CA VAL A 221 30.26 1.38 -30.69
C VAL A 221 31.40 2.35 -30.42
N ASP A 222 32.64 1.91 -30.67
CA ASP A 222 33.85 2.75 -30.59
C ASP A 222 34.00 3.56 -29.29
N GLY A 223 33.62 2.97 -28.15
CA GLY A 223 33.76 3.61 -26.83
C GLY A 223 32.56 4.46 -26.39
N ALA A 224 31.46 4.48 -27.15
CA ALA A 224 30.27 5.28 -26.84
C ALA A 224 28.97 4.51 -27.05
N TRP A 225 27.96 4.83 -26.24
CA TRP A 225 26.59 4.36 -26.45
C TRP A 225 25.89 5.23 -27.49
N VAL A 226 25.41 4.59 -28.56
CA VAL A 226 24.70 5.23 -29.67
C VAL A 226 23.26 4.76 -29.67
N SER A 227 22.31 5.69 -29.80
CA SER A 227 20.88 5.36 -29.88
C SER A 227 20.56 4.58 -31.16
N GLU A 228 19.87 3.45 -31.03
CA GLU A 228 19.29 2.67 -32.13
C GLU A 228 17.77 2.94 -32.28
N GLY A 229 17.22 3.87 -31.51
CA GLY A 229 15.81 4.25 -31.53
C GLY A 229 15.02 3.66 -30.37
N THR A 230 13.70 3.51 -30.57
CA THR A 230 12.72 3.05 -29.59
C THR A 230 12.10 1.73 -30.02
N LEU A 231 11.73 0.90 -29.05
CA LEU A 231 10.97 -0.32 -29.26
C LEU A 231 9.49 0.05 -29.49
N GLU A 232 9.11 0.22 -30.75
CA GLU A 232 7.76 0.62 -31.14
C GLU A 232 6.80 -0.57 -31.23
N THR A 233 5.67 -0.52 -30.50
CA THR A 233 4.62 -1.55 -30.59
C THR A 233 3.40 -1.09 -31.40
N GLY A 234 3.14 0.22 -31.41
CA GLY A 234 1.95 0.82 -32.05
C GLY A 234 0.61 0.53 -31.36
N VAL A 235 0.60 -0.21 -30.24
CA VAL A 235 -0.64 -0.70 -29.60
C VAL A 235 -0.72 -0.46 -28.09
N HIS A 236 0.35 0.00 -27.43
CA HIS A 236 0.32 0.28 -25.99
C HIS A 236 -0.21 1.69 -25.71
N THR A 237 -0.72 1.90 -24.49
CA THR A 237 -1.23 3.18 -24.01
C THR A 237 -0.41 3.67 -22.81
N ALA A 238 -0.64 4.92 -22.39
CA ALA A 238 0.00 5.46 -21.18
C ALA A 238 -0.36 4.64 -19.92
N GLN A 239 -1.53 4.01 -19.89
CA GLN A 239 -1.99 3.17 -18.79
C GLN A 239 -1.36 1.78 -18.79
N SER A 240 -0.75 1.33 -19.88
CA SER A 240 -0.16 -0.01 -19.97
C SER A 240 0.99 -0.25 -18.98
N ILE A 241 1.63 0.82 -18.48
CA ILE A 241 2.87 0.75 -17.69
C ILE A 241 3.96 -0.03 -18.47
N TYR A 242 4.08 0.25 -19.77
CA TYR A 242 5.05 -0.37 -20.68
C TYR A 242 6.49 -0.06 -20.24
N GLY A 243 7.36 -1.07 -20.23
CA GLY A 243 8.76 -0.92 -19.81
C GLY A 243 8.99 -1.02 -18.30
N LEU A 244 7.98 -1.40 -17.51
CA LEU A 244 8.11 -1.60 -16.07
C LEU A 244 9.21 -2.62 -15.73
N SER A 245 9.16 -3.75 -16.42
CA SER A 245 10.12 -4.83 -16.35
C SER A 245 10.65 -5.11 -17.75
N VAL A 246 11.95 -5.35 -17.86
CA VAL A 246 12.61 -5.64 -19.13
C VAL A 246 13.58 -6.78 -18.92
N ALA A 247 13.57 -7.75 -19.82
CA ALA A 247 14.57 -8.80 -19.90
C ALA A 247 15.03 -8.92 -21.35
N MET A 248 16.29 -9.32 -21.57
CA MET A 248 16.81 -9.46 -22.92
C MET A 248 17.81 -10.60 -23.04
N THR A 249 17.91 -11.12 -24.26
CA THR A 249 19.02 -11.94 -24.75
C THR A 249 19.73 -11.17 -25.87
N ASP A 250 20.73 -11.79 -26.51
CA ASP A 250 21.43 -11.17 -27.64
C ASP A 250 20.54 -10.90 -28.86
N ASN A 251 19.41 -11.59 -28.98
CA ASN A 251 18.54 -11.50 -30.15
C ASN A 251 17.07 -11.19 -29.81
N ARG A 252 16.68 -11.19 -28.53
CA ARG A 252 15.29 -10.98 -28.11
C ARG A 252 15.18 -10.01 -26.94
N ALA A 253 14.10 -9.26 -26.92
CA ALA A 253 13.71 -8.41 -25.80
C ALA A 253 12.29 -8.72 -25.37
N PHE A 254 12.07 -8.72 -24.06
CA PHE A 254 10.79 -8.97 -23.42
C PHE A 254 10.47 -7.77 -22.54
N VAL A 255 9.40 -7.05 -22.86
CA VAL A 255 9.04 -5.81 -22.21
C VAL A 255 7.70 -5.97 -21.52
N GLY A 256 7.71 -6.00 -20.19
CA GLY A 256 6.51 -6.08 -19.37
C GLY A 256 5.70 -4.79 -19.39
N ALA A 257 4.39 -4.95 -19.38
CA ALA A 257 3.39 -3.90 -19.37
C ALA A 257 2.24 -4.31 -18.45
N GLN A 258 2.47 -4.16 -17.14
CA GLN A 258 1.65 -4.71 -16.05
C GLN A 258 0.15 -4.42 -16.15
N ASN A 259 -0.23 -3.30 -16.77
CA ASN A 259 -1.61 -2.84 -16.82
C ASN A 259 -2.13 -2.65 -18.26
N HIS A 260 -1.49 -3.30 -19.23
CA HIS A 260 -1.99 -3.31 -20.60
C HIS A 260 -3.37 -4.00 -20.65
N ASP A 261 -4.36 -3.31 -21.23
CA ASP A 261 -5.76 -3.75 -21.30
C ASP A 261 -6.37 -4.16 -19.94
N ASN A 262 -5.93 -3.51 -18.85
CA ASN A 262 -6.32 -3.82 -17.47
C ASN A 262 -6.02 -5.26 -17.02
N ARG A 263 -5.14 -5.97 -17.75
CA ARG A 263 -4.75 -7.35 -17.42
C ARG A 263 -3.24 -7.51 -17.26
N GLY A 264 -2.49 -6.82 -18.11
CA GLY A 264 -1.04 -6.94 -18.22
C GLY A 264 -0.62 -7.70 -19.47
N GLY A 265 0.63 -7.55 -19.87
CA GLY A 265 1.17 -8.17 -21.08
C GLY A 265 2.70 -8.13 -21.11
N VAL A 266 3.31 -8.94 -21.97
CA VAL A 266 4.75 -8.88 -22.28
C VAL A 266 4.93 -8.75 -23.78
N PHE A 267 5.45 -7.61 -24.22
CA PHE A 267 5.78 -7.35 -25.61
C PHE A 267 7.11 -8.01 -25.97
N VAL A 268 7.12 -8.77 -27.05
CA VAL A 268 8.28 -9.51 -27.56
C VAL A 268 8.83 -8.80 -28.79
N PHE A 269 10.15 -8.65 -28.82
CA PHE A 269 10.86 -8.06 -29.95
C PHE A 269 12.01 -8.96 -30.37
N ASP A 270 12.19 -9.12 -31.67
CA ASP A 270 13.34 -9.77 -32.28
C ASP A 270 14.36 -8.73 -32.77
N TYR A 271 15.64 -9.05 -32.62
CA TYR A 271 16.71 -8.21 -33.15
C TYR A 271 17.09 -8.63 -34.57
N ASP A 272 16.75 -7.80 -35.55
CA ASP A 272 17.20 -7.97 -36.93
C ASP A 272 18.64 -7.44 -37.09
N LYS A 273 19.60 -8.37 -37.04
CA LYS A 273 21.04 -8.08 -37.24
C LYS A 273 21.39 -7.52 -38.61
N SER A 274 20.54 -7.71 -39.62
CA SER A 274 20.81 -7.20 -40.97
C SER A 274 20.55 -5.70 -41.08
N SER A 275 19.55 -5.20 -40.34
CA SER A 275 19.17 -3.80 -40.31
C SER A 275 19.57 -3.07 -39.03
N ASN A 276 20.10 -3.80 -38.03
CA ASN A 276 20.37 -3.34 -36.67
C ASN A 276 19.14 -2.68 -36.04
N LYS A 277 18.00 -3.37 -36.08
CA LYS A 277 16.73 -2.88 -35.54
C LYS A 277 16.00 -3.93 -34.73
N TRP A 278 15.34 -3.47 -33.68
CA TRP A 278 14.32 -4.24 -32.98
C TRP A 278 13.03 -4.24 -33.79
N VAL A 279 12.47 -5.44 -33.99
CA VAL A 279 11.21 -5.66 -34.70
C VAL A 279 10.23 -6.24 -33.71
N TYR A 280 9.05 -5.62 -33.60
CA TYR A 280 7.96 -6.14 -32.78
C TYR A 280 7.46 -7.46 -33.36
N ASP A 281 7.55 -8.52 -32.55
CA ASP A 281 7.19 -9.88 -32.96
C ASP A 281 5.78 -10.26 -32.46
N GLY A 282 5.44 -9.89 -31.22
CA GLY A 282 4.13 -10.19 -30.67
C GLY A 282 3.95 -9.81 -29.21
N LEU A 283 2.78 -10.15 -28.67
CA LEU A 283 2.38 -9.84 -27.32
C LEU A 283 1.94 -11.11 -26.61
N LEU A 284 2.54 -11.38 -25.46
CA LEU A 284 2.20 -12.47 -24.58
C LEU A 284 1.22 -11.99 -23.52
N PHE A 285 0.25 -12.85 -23.24
CA PHE A 285 -0.65 -12.78 -22.11
C PHE A 285 -0.63 -14.16 -21.44
N ALA A 286 -1.02 -14.23 -20.16
CA ALA A 286 -1.45 -15.51 -19.63
C ALA A 286 -2.83 -15.85 -20.22
N SER A 287 -3.29 -17.10 -20.11
CA SER A 287 -4.45 -17.63 -20.85
C SER A 287 -5.72 -16.76 -20.77
N ALA A 288 -6.63 -16.85 -21.76
CA ALA A 288 -7.80 -15.97 -21.84
C ALA A 288 -8.84 -16.14 -20.70
N GLU A 289 -8.70 -17.16 -19.84
CA GLU A 289 -9.69 -17.51 -18.82
C GLU A 289 -9.40 -16.94 -17.43
N ASP A 290 -8.18 -16.46 -17.15
CA ASP A 290 -7.86 -15.91 -15.85
C ASP A 290 -8.06 -14.39 -15.86
N GLY A 291 -8.76 -13.86 -14.85
CA GLY A 291 -8.85 -12.42 -14.56
C GLY A 291 -7.50 -11.86 -14.10
N GLN A 292 -6.48 -11.97 -14.95
CA GLN A 292 -5.09 -11.68 -14.64
C GLN A 292 -4.92 -10.21 -14.36
N VAL A 293 -4.66 -9.84 -13.11
CA VAL A 293 -4.21 -8.50 -12.76
C VAL A 293 -2.69 -8.57 -12.61
N GLY A 294 -1.97 -7.80 -13.42
CA GLY A 294 -0.55 -7.56 -13.25
C GLY A 294 0.39 -8.52 -13.99
N PHE A 295 -0.05 -9.24 -15.03
CA PHE A 295 0.88 -10.03 -15.85
C PHE A 295 1.97 -9.15 -16.49
N GLY A 296 3.23 -9.56 -16.42
CA GLY A 296 4.37 -8.74 -16.85
C GLY A 296 4.88 -7.76 -15.78
N SER A 297 4.47 -7.92 -14.51
CA SER A 297 5.02 -7.14 -13.39
C SER A 297 6.53 -7.32 -13.23
N SER A 298 6.99 -8.55 -13.44
CA SER A 298 8.41 -8.89 -13.51
C SER A 298 8.64 -9.86 -14.67
N VAL A 299 9.80 -9.74 -15.31
CA VAL A 299 10.24 -10.65 -16.36
C VAL A 299 11.68 -11.04 -16.10
N ALA A 300 11.99 -12.33 -16.28
CA ALA A 300 13.34 -12.85 -16.23
C ALA A 300 13.51 -13.86 -17.38
N VAL A 301 14.70 -13.92 -17.96
CA VAL A 301 15.01 -14.91 -19.01
C VAL A 301 16.28 -15.64 -18.62
N GLU A 302 16.21 -16.97 -18.65
CA GLU A 302 17.38 -17.82 -18.47
C GLU A 302 17.36 -18.94 -19.51
N ALA A 303 18.50 -19.13 -20.18
CA ALA A 303 18.64 -20.06 -21.29
C ALA A 303 17.54 -19.87 -22.35
N GLU A 304 16.65 -20.85 -22.50
CA GLU A 304 15.55 -20.85 -23.47
C GLU A 304 14.17 -20.67 -22.83
N THR A 305 14.12 -20.18 -21.58
CA THR A 305 12.87 -20.01 -20.82
C THR A 305 12.69 -18.57 -20.35
N LEU A 306 11.54 -17.99 -20.68
CA LEU A 306 11.05 -16.73 -20.16
C LEU A 306 10.15 -17.00 -18.95
N TYR A 307 10.36 -16.26 -17.87
CA TYR A 307 9.54 -16.26 -16.65
C TYR A 307 8.81 -14.92 -16.54
N VAL A 308 7.51 -14.96 -16.28
CA VAL A 308 6.66 -13.78 -16.20
C VAL A 308 5.82 -13.80 -14.93
N GLY A 309 6.00 -12.79 -14.09
CA GLY A 309 5.24 -12.63 -12.85
C GLY A 309 3.89 -11.95 -13.07
N ALA A 310 2.88 -12.45 -12.36
CA ALA A 310 1.51 -11.94 -12.34
C ALA A 310 0.97 -11.93 -10.90
N PRO A 311 1.42 -10.97 -10.05
CA PRO A 311 1.14 -10.97 -8.62
C PRO A 311 -0.34 -10.73 -8.25
N GLY A 312 -1.17 -10.16 -9.13
CA GLY A 312 -2.58 -9.90 -8.84
C GLY A 312 -3.54 -11.04 -9.18
N VAL A 313 -3.04 -12.17 -9.70
CA VAL A 313 -3.88 -13.34 -10.05
C VAL A 313 -4.46 -13.99 -8.77
N ASP A 314 -5.68 -14.56 -8.89
CA ASP A 314 -6.42 -15.26 -7.83
C ASP A 314 -6.52 -14.48 -6.51
N ASN A 315 -7.14 -13.30 -6.52
CA ASN A 315 -7.28 -12.44 -5.34
C ASN A 315 -5.92 -12.13 -4.67
N ASN A 316 -4.92 -11.77 -5.48
CA ASN A 316 -3.54 -11.51 -5.05
C ASN A 316 -2.82 -12.74 -4.46
N ALA A 317 -3.18 -13.98 -4.78
CA ALA A 317 -2.28 -15.10 -4.51
C ALA A 317 -0.98 -14.96 -5.34
N GLY A 318 -1.14 -14.54 -6.60
CA GLY A 318 -0.08 -14.34 -7.56
C GLY A 318 0.41 -15.64 -8.20
N ARG A 319 0.98 -15.53 -9.40
CA ARG A 319 1.57 -16.67 -10.15
C ARG A 319 2.81 -16.25 -10.95
N ILE A 320 3.64 -17.22 -11.31
CA ILE A 320 4.71 -17.08 -12.30
C ILE A 320 4.46 -18.04 -13.45
N TYR A 321 4.42 -17.51 -14.67
CA TYR A 321 4.23 -18.27 -15.91
C TYR A 321 5.55 -18.44 -16.64
N THR A 322 5.80 -19.62 -17.20
CA THR A 322 7.00 -19.88 -18.01
C THR A 322 6.66 -20.07 -19.49
N TYR A 323 7.48 -19.54 -20.38
CA TYR A 323 7.33 -19.68 -21.83
C TYR A 323 8.65 -20.13 -22.45
N SER A 324 8.59 -21.06 -23.42
CA SER A 324 9.77 -21.39 -24.22
C SER A 324 10.07 -20.27 -25.20
N THR A 325 11.31 -19.78 -25.22
CA THR A 325 11.76 -18.74 -26.16
C THR A 325 12.22 -19.30 -27.50
N THR A 326 12.17 -20.63 -27.69
CA THR A 326 12.60 -21.33 -28.92
C THR A 326 11.45 -21.94 -29.72
N VAL A 327 10.23 -21.95 -29.16
CA VAL A 327 9.03 -22.45 -29.84
C VAL A 327 8.23 -21.28 -30.42
N GLU A 328 7.90 -21.37 -31.70
CA GLU A 328 7.15 -20.34 -32.42
C GLU A 328 5.75 -20.81 -32.88
N PRO A 329 4.68 -20.04 -32.64
CA PRO A 329 4.65 -18.82 -31.81
C PRO A 329 4.78 -19.14 -30.31
N MET A 330 5.32 -18.20 -29.53
CA MET A 330 5.24 -18.23 -28.07
C MET A 330 3.79 -18.09 -27.62
N ALA A 331 3.02 -19.18 -27.57
CA ALA A 331 1.56 -19.11 -27.48
C ALA A 331 0.94 -19.62 -26.17
N SER A 332 1.66 -20.38 -25.35
CA SER A 332 1.10 -20.95 -24.12
C SER A 332 2.16 -21.17 -23.04
N PRO A 333 1.79 -20.98 -21.75
CA PRO A 333 2.70 -21.26 -20.67
C PRO A 333 3.01 -22.76 -20.57
N VAL A 334 4.25 -23.10 -20.20
CA VAL A 334 4.75 -24.48 -20.10
C VAL A 334 4.62 -25.02 -18.68
N VAL A 335 4.91 -24.18 -17.68
CA VAL A 335 4.80 -24.47 -16.25
C VAL A 335 4.25 -23.24 -15.54
N GLU A 336 3.40 -23.46 -14.54
CA GLU A 336 2.93 -22.42 -13.62
C GLU A 336 3.52 -22.65 -12.23
N VAL A 337 4.13 -21.62 -11.66
CA VAL A 337 4.52 -21.62 -10.25
C VAL A 337 3.43 -20.89 -9.49
N SER A 338 2.71 -21.65 -8.66
CA SER A 338 1.68 -21.11 -7.77
C SER A 338 2.28 -20.72 -6.42
N ALA A 339 1.60 -19.79 -5.75
CA ALA A 339 1.90 -19.50 -4.36
C ALA A 339 1.72 -20.76 -3.50
N ALA A 340 2.57 -20.90 -2.49
CA ALA A 340 2.48 -21.95 -1.48
C ALA A 340 2.73 -21.34 -0.10
N GLY A 341 2.13 -21.92 0.94
CA GLY A 341 2.20 -21.38 2.30
C GLY A 341 1.43 -20.08 2.44
N GLU A 342 2.03 -19.09 3.10
CA GLU A 342 1.44 -17.75 3.37
C GLU A 342 1.82 -16.72 2.30
N LEU A 343 2.46 -17.16 1.21
CA LEU A 343 2.86 -16.28 0.12
C LEU A 343 1.62 -15.78 -0.62
N THR A 344 1.52 -14.46 -0.72
CA THR A 344 0.57 -13.74 -1.58
C THR A 344 1.35 -12.81 -2.50
N GLY A 345 0.81 -12.49 -3.65
CA GLY A 345 1.41 -11.61 -4.63
C GLY A 345 2.74 -12.12 -5.18
N ILE A 346 2.94 -13.43 -5.31
CA ILE A 346 4.20 -13.97 -5.85
C ILE A 346 4.43 -13.48 -7.29
N GLY A 347 5.70 -13.34 -7.66
CA GLY A 347 6.07 -12.81 -8.98
C GLY A 347 6.11 -11.28 -9.04
N GLY A 348 6.12 -10.59 -7.90
CA GLY A 348 6.42 -9.15 -7.85
C GLY A 348 7.87 -8.84 -8.25
N ALA A 349 8.80 -9.76 -7.95
CA ALA A 349 10.17 -9.76 -8.45
C ALA A 349 10.62 -11.21 -8.71
N ILE A 350 11.45 -11.46 -9.72
CA ILE A 350 11.87 -12.82 -10.10
C ILE A 350 13.35 -12.81 -10.43
N VAL A 351 14.08 -13.80 -9.90
CA VAL A 351 15.41 -14.18 -10.36
C VAL A 351 15.46 -15.70 -10.51
N VAL A 352 16.09 -16.16 -11.59
CA VAL A 352 16.30 -17.58 -11.89
C VAL A 352 17.79 -17.81 -12.09
N ALA A 353 18.31 -18.90 -11.52
CA ALA A 353 19.68 -19.34 -11.67
C ALA A 353 19.75 -20.88 -11.65
N GLY A 354 19.69 -21.50 -12.83
CA GLY A 354 19.71 -22.94 -12.99
C GLY A 354 18.50 -23.63 -12.35
N ASP A 355 18.72 -24.37 -11.27
CA ASP A 355 17.70 -25.10 -10.52
C ASP A 355 17.09 -24.28 -9.37
N LEU A 356 17.38 -22.98 -9.31
CA LEU A 356 16.94 -22.06 -8.28
C LEU A 356 16.06 -20.95 -8.86
N LEU A 357 14.89 -20.73 -8.24
CA LEU A 357 14.01 -19.61 -8.52
C LEU A 357 13.76 -18.85 -7.21
N LEU A 358 14.01 -17.55 -7.22
CA LEU A 358 13.64 -16.66 -6.13
C LEU A 358 12.48 -15.77 -6.60
N ALA A 359 11.36 -15.85 -5.90
CA ALA A 359 10.15 -15.08 -6.16
C ALA A 359 9.86 -14.11 -5.02
N GLY A 360 9.88 -12.82 -5.31
CA GLY A 360 9.48 -11.76 -4.38
C GLY A 360 7.96 -11.60 -4.32
N SER A 361 7.47 -11.40 -3.09
CA SER A 361 6.08 -11.14 -2.72
C SER A 361 5.98 -9.84 -1.91
N PRO A 362 6.33 -8.68 -2.49
CA PRO A 362 6.40 -7.43 -1.74
C PRO A 362 5.05 -6.96 -1.16
N GLY A 363 3.93 -7.41 -1.72
CA GLY A 363 2.58 -7.09 -1.23
C GLY A 363 2.11 -7.93 -0.05
N ALA A 364 2.81 -9.05 0.24
CA ALA A 364 2.45 -9.93 1.36
C ALA A 364 2.56 -9.20 2.71
N ASP A 365 1.83 -9.68 3.71
CA ASP A 365 1.78 -9.09 5.06
C ASP A 365 1.52 -7.59 5.05
N PHE A 366 0.50 -7.16 4.29
CA PHE A 366 0.10 -5.76 4.21
C PHE A 366 1.23 -4.82 3.77
N GLY A 367 2.10 -5.31 2.89
CA GLY A 367 3.22 -4.54 2.34
C GLY A 367 4.52 -4.62 3.15
N LEU A 368 4.63 -5.46 4.19
CA LEU A 368 5.95 -5.77 4.75
C LEU A 368 6.77 -6.68 3.82
N GLY A 369 6.09 -7.50 3.03
CA GLY A 369 6.67 -8.33 2.00
C GLY A 369 7.30 -9.63 2.51
N ARG A 370 7.38 -10.60 1.60
CA ARG A 370 8.01 -11.93 1.75
C ARG A 370 8.78 -12.29 0.48
N ALA A 371 9.54 -13.38 0.52
CA ALA A 371 10.04 -14.03 -0.69
C ALA A 371 10.05 -15.55 -0.54
N GLY A 372 9.80 -16.26 -1.65
CA GLY A 372 9.88 -17.71 -1.74
C GLY A 372 11.13 -18.15 -2.51
N ILE A 373 11.89 -19.07 -1.93
CA ILE A 373 12.99 -19.78 -2.58
C ILE A 373 12.44 -21.12 -3.07
N TYR A 374 12.57 -21.37 -4.37
CA TYR A 374 12.08 -22.57 -5.05
C TYR A 374 13.23 -23.34 -5.67
N SER A 375 13.13 -24.67 -5.67
CA SER A 375 14.05 -25.56 -6.38
C SER A 375 13.33 -26.32 -7.49
N TRP A 376 14.01 -26.54 -8.61
CA TRP A 376 13.52 -27.39 -9.68
C TRP A 376 13.61 -28.88 -9.29
N SER A 377 12.53 -29.63 -9.46
CA SER A 377 12.51 -31.08 -9.17
C SER A 377 12.84 -31.95 -10.39
N ASP A 378 13.22 -33.20 -10.12
CA ASP A 378 13.34 -34.24 -11.14
C ASP A 378 12.03 -34.51 -11.90
N SER A 379 10.87 -34.15 -11.32
CA SER A 379 9.54 -34.26 -11.96
C SER A 379 9.24 -33.10 -12.91
N GLY A 380 10.11 -32.10 -13.02
CA GLY A 380 9.93 -30.95 -13.91
C GLY A 380 9.03 -29.84 -13.34
N GLU A 381 9.03 -29.67 -12.02
CA GLU A 381 8.20 -28.69 -11.32
C GLU A 381 9.03 -27.85 -10.35
N TRP A 382 8.63 -26.58 -10.17
CA TRP A 382 9.19 -25.72 -9.13
C TRP A 382 8.54 -26.01 -7.78
N ASN A 383 9.35 -26.30 -6.77
CA ASN A 383 8.88 -26.59 -5.41
C ASN A 383 9.39 -25.54 -4.43
N LEU A 384 8.49 -24.98 -3.61
CA LEU A 384 8.88 -24.06 -2.54
C LEU A 384 9.72 -24.83 -1.51
N VAL A 385 10.98 -24.43 -1.33
CA VAL A 385 11.88 -25.02 -0.34
C VAL A 385 11.99 -24.17 0.92
N LYS A 386 11.85 -22.85 0.79
CA LYS A 386 11.91 -21.94 1.93
C LYS A 386 11.16 -20.66 1.66
N GLU A 387 10.36 -20.26 2.64
CA GLU A 387 9.85 -18.90 2.73
C GLU A 387 10.77 -18.06 3.62
N VAL A 388 11.11 -16.86 3.16
CA VAL A 388 12.00 -15.94 3.87
C VAL A 388 11.33 -14.58 4.04
N PHE A 389 11.58 -13.96 5.20
CA PHE A 389 10.96 -12.71 5.62
C PHE A 389 11.66 -12.14 6.87
N THR A 390 11.52 -10.84 7.14
CA THR A 390 12.13 -10.17 8.32
C THR A 390 11.25 -10.23 9.57
N PRO A 391 11.70 -10.75 10.73
CA PRO A 391 10.91 -10.65 11.95
C PRO A 391 10.48 -9.20 12.25
N ILE A 392 9.24 -8.99 12.72
CA ILE A 392 8.81 -7.67 13.19
C ILE A 392 9.44 -7.44 14.57
N GLU A 393 10.14 -6.32 14.73
CA GLU A 393 10.51 -5.82 16.05
C GLU A 393 9.22 -5.31 16.73
N SER A 394 8.62 -6.13 17.59
CA SER A 394 7.49 -5.72 18.43
C SER A 394 8.00 -5.19 19.76
N LEU A 395 7.39 -4.10 20.26
CA LEU A 395 7.54 -3.70 21.65
C LEU A 395 7.08 -4.84 22.57
N ALA A 396 7.79 -5.05 23.66
CA ALA A 396 7.41 -6.04 24.66
C ALA A 396 6.11 -5.61 25.34
N ALA A 397 5.25 -6.58 25.67
CA ALA A 397 4.05 -6.31 26.46
C ALA A 397 4.42 -5.76 27.84
N VAL A 398 3.59 -4.85 28.34
CA VAL A 398 3.66 -4.32 29.71
C VAL A 398 2.45 -4.84 30.47
N ARG A 399 2.68 -5.61 31.54
CA ARG A 399 1.64 -6.20 32.39
C ARG A 399 2.08 -6.25 33.85
N GLY A 400 1.12 -6.37 34.76
CA GLY A 400 1.34 -6.62 36.19
C GLY A 400 1.26 -5.35 37.03
N ASP A 401 2.18 -4.39 36.81
CA ASP A 401 2.27 -3.16 37.60
C ASP A 401 2.23 -1.90 36.72
N GLN A 402 1.63 -0.83 37.27
CA GLN A 402 1.66 0.51 36.68
C GLN A 402 3.09 0.98 36.43
N VAL A 403 3.37 1.47 35.23
CA VAL A 403 4.60 2.19 34.92
C VAL A 403 4.31 3.68 34.98
N ARG A 404 4.89 4.35 35.98
CA ARG A 404 4.73 5.79 36.14
C ARG A 404 5.49 6.55 35.06
N CYS A 405 4.91 7.67 34.66
CA CYS A 405 5.61 8.64 33.85
C CYS A 405 6.66 9.37 34.67
N GLU A 406 7.92 8.96 34.52
CA GLU A 406 9.06 9.57 35.20
C GLU A 406 10.02 10.09 34.13
N GLU A 407 10.50 11.32 34.31
CA GLU A 407 11.40 11.98 33.36
C GLU A 407 10.85 12.09 31.92
N GLY A 408 9.53 12.02 31.75
CA GLY A 408 8.84 12.11 30.46
C GLY A 408 8.75 10.79 29.69
N GLU A 409 9.05 9.66 30.34
CA GLU A 409 8.96 8.33 29.73
C GLU A 409 8.26 7.31 30.65
N ALA A 410 7.51 6.39 30.06
CA ALA A 410 6.96 5.19 30.71
C ALA A 410 7.13 3.99 29.76
N ALA A 411 7.99 3.03 30.11
CA ALA A 411 8.25 1.82 29.33
C ALA A 411 8.61 2.05 27.84
N GLY A 412 9.42 3.08 27.55
CA GLY A 412 9.80 3.44 26.18
C GLY A 412 8.80 4.34 25.45
N PHE A 413 7.66 4.66 26.06
CA PHE A 413 6.69 5.61 25.52
C PHE A 413 6.91 6.99 26.12
N GLY A 414 6.97 8.03 25.29
CA GLY A 414 6.97 9.41 25.77
C GLY A 414 5.63 9.72 26.46
N CYS A 415 5.68 10.40 27.60
CA CYS A 415 4.48 10.67 28.40
C CYS A 415 4.55 12.04 29.10
N GLU A 416 3.38 12.62 29.36
CA GLU A 416 3.23 13.78 30.22
C GLU A 416 1.91 13.67 30.99
N LYS A 417 1.95 13.63 32.33
CA LYS A 417 0.78 13.56 33.22
C LYS A 417 -0.14 12.35 32.99
N VAL A 418 0.35 11.32 32.33
CA VAL A 418 -0.36 10.05 32.10
C VAL A 418 0.57 8.91 32.46
N ASP A 419 0.07 7.93 33.22
CA ASP A 419 0.81 6.72 33.57
C ASP A 419 0.38 5.57 32.67
N LEU A 420 1.27 4.63 32.38
CA LEU A 420 0.97 3.44 31.57
C LEU A 420 0.54 2.29 32.48
N LEU A 421 -0.70 1.81 32.33
CA LEU A 421 -1.20 0.66 33.10
C LEU A 421 -0.78 -0.67 32.48
N SER A 422 -0.90 -0.80 31.16
CA SER A 422 -0.50 -1.98 30.40
C SER A 422 -0.33 -1.64 28.92
N PHE A 423 0.35 -2.53 28.19
CA PHE A 423 0.51 -2.46 26.74
C PHE A 423 0.45 -3.87 26.16
N MET A 424 -0.40 -4.07 25.15
CA MET A 424 -0.46 -5.31 24.38
C MET A 424 0.04 -5.05 22.94
N PRO A 425 1.10 -5.73 22.48
CA PRO A 425 1.49 -5.65 21.09
C PRO A 425 0.44 -6.31 20.19
N VAL A 426 0.36 -5.91 18.92
CA VAL A 426 -0.63 -6.42 17.95
C VAL A 426 -0.63 -7.95 17.83
N ALA A 427 0.54 -8.58 17.95
CA ALA A 427 0.66 -10.04 17.96
C ALA A 427 -0.10 -10.69 19.13
N GLU A 428 -0.11 -10.06 20.32
CA GLU A 428 -0.87 -10.54 21.49
C GLU A 428 -2.36 -10.19 21.40
N LEU A 429 -2.75 -9.30 20.50
CA LEU A 429 -4.14 -9.08 20.11
C LEU A 429 -4.61 -10.10 19.07
N GLY A 430 -3.75 -11.05 18.65
CA GLY A 430 -4.05 -12.08 17.66
C GLY A 430 -3.86 -11.63 16.21
N GLY A 431 -3.24 -10.47 15.99
CA GLY A 431 -2.90 -9.99 14.65
C GLY A 431 -1.63 -10.66 14.11
N GLY A 432 -1.68 -11.08 12.85
CA GLY A 432 -0.52 -11.61 12.13
C GLY A 432 0.53 -10.54 11.77
N ARG A 433 1.54 -10.96 11.02
CA ARG A 433 2.59 -10.06 10.52
C ARG A 433 1.97 -8.97 9.63
N GLY A 434 2.31 -7.72 9.90
CA GLY A 434 1.87 -6.55 9.14
C GLY A 434 0.45 -6.09 9.43
N VAL A 435 -0.32 -6.84 10.24
CA VAL A 435 -1.64 -6.41 10.70
C VAL A 435 -1.47 -5.13 11.52
N ARG A 436 -2.33 -4.15 11.24
CA ARG A 436 -2.45 -2.90 12.00
C ARG A 436 -3.82 -2.84 12.67
N THR A 437 -3.93 -2.07 13.73
CA THR A 437 -5.19 -1.74 14.40
C THR A 437 -5.74 -0.41 13.88
N ASN A 438 -7.04 -0.21 13.98
CA ASN A 438 -7.70 0.94 13.38
C ASN A 438 -8.92 1.50 14.11
N ASP A 439 -9.50 0.76 15.05
CA ASP A 439 -10.59 1.23 15.91
C ASP A 439 -10.53 0.55 17.28
N VAL A 440 -11.10 1.18 18.30
CA VAL A 440 -11.26 0.62 19.64
C VAL A 440 -12.59 1.08 20.26
N TRP A 441 -13.41 0.11 20.67
CA TRP A 441 -14.68 0.38 21.35
C TRP A 441 -14.76 -0.37 22.68
N GLY A 442 -15.49 0.20 23.65
CA GLY A 442 -15.66 -0.39 24.98
C GLY A 442 -17.03 -1.07 25.13
N TRP A 443 -17.07 -2.16 25.90
CA TRP A 443 -18.32 -2.74 26.40
C TRP A 443 -18.17 -3.20 27.85
N THR A 444 -19.04 -2.70 28.72
CA THR A 444 -19.18 -3.20 30.09
C THR A 444 -20.35 -4.15 30.13
N ASP A 445 -20.08 -5.41 30.49
CA ASP A 445 -21.11 -6.43 30.62
C ASP A 445 -22.01 -6.14 31.82
N PRO A 446 -23.31 -5.84 31.62
CA PRO A 446 -24.21 -5.46 32.72
C PRO A 446 -24.52 -6.59 33.71
N GLU A 447 -24.17 -7.85 33.39
CA GLU A 447 -24.37 -8.99 34.31
C GLU A 447 -23.13 -9.32 35.15
N THR A 448 -21.93 -9.05 34.63
CA THR A 448 -20.68 -9.49 35.27
C THR A 448 -19.78 -8.33 35.70
N ASP A 449 -20.13 -7.09 35.35
CA ASP A 449 -19.31 -5.88 35.50
C ASP A 449 -17.93 -5.99 34.83
N LYS A 450 -17.74 -6.98 33.94
CA LYS A 450 -16.51 -7.11 33.17
C LYS A 450 -16.45 -6.06 32.09
N GLU A 451 -15.27 -5.46 31.93
CA GLU A 451 -15.00 -4.47 30.89
C GLU A 451 -14.21 -5.13 29.76
N TYR A 452 -14.66 -4.91 28.53
CA TYR A 452 -14.03 -5.44 27.33
C TYR A 452 -13.64 -4.31 26.38
N ALA A 453 -12.44 -4.40 25.83
CA ALA A 453 -12.03 -3.64 24.66
C ALA A 453 -12.26 -4.48 23.38
N LEU A 454 -12.98 -3.92 22.43
CA LEU A 454 -13.20 -4.45 21.10
C LEU A 454 -12.25 -3.71 20.17
N VAL A 455 -11.19 -4.38 19.72
CA VAL A 455 -10.12 -3.74 18.95
C VAL A 455 -10.22 -4.15 17.49
N GLY A 456 -10.51 -3.18 16.61
CA GLY A 456 -10.48 -3.34 15.17
C GLY A 456 -9.05 -3.60 14.68
N ARG A 457 -8.90 -4.59 13.80
CA ARG A 457 -7.66 -4.93 13.11
C ARG A 457 -7.90 -4.99 11.61
N MET A 458 -6.84 -4.87 10.80
CA MET A 458 -6.97 -4.99 9.36
C MET A 458 -7.59 -6.29 8.85
N ASP A 459 -7.58 -7.37 9.65
CA ASP A 459 -8.06 -8.70 9.30
C ASP A 459 -9.27 -9.19 10.12
N GLY A 460 -9.79 -8.38 11.04
CA GLY A 460 -10.92 -8.75 11.91
C GLY A 460 -11.02 -7.88 13.17
N THR A 461 -11.61 -8.42 14.22
CA THR A 461 -11.81 -7.76 15.52
C THR A 461 -11.28 -8.62 16.65
N SER A 462 -10.67 -8.01 17.66
CA SER A 462 -10.16 -8.69 18.86
C SER A 462 -10.99 -8.31 20.08
N PHE A 463 -11.27 -9.27 20.95
CA PHE A 463 -12.00 -9.05 22.20
C PHE A 463 -11.06 -9.24 23.37
N VAL A 464 -10.79 -8.18 24.12
CA VAL A 464 -9.83 -8.17 25.24
C VAL A 464 -10.59 -7.87 26.53
N ASP A 465 -10.50 -8.76 27.51
CA ASP A 465 -10.98 -8.49 28.87
C ASP A 465 -9.97 -7.55 29.54
N ILE A 466 -10.43 -6.35 29.89
CA ILE A 466 -9.66 -5.28 30.54
C ILE A 466 -10.14 -5.00 31.97
N SER A 467 -10.96 -5.89 32.55
CA SER A 467 -11.49 -5.74 33.92
C SER A 467 -10.37 -5.65 34.97
N ASP A 468 -9.21 -6.27 34.68
CA ASP A 468 -7.95 -5.93 35.33
C ASP A 468 -7.09 -5.14 34.33
N PRO A 469 -7.03 -3.79 34.45
CA PRO A 469 -6.33 -2.95 33.48
C PRO A 469 -4.81 -3.16 33.49
N TYR A 470 -4.26 -3.83 34.51
CA TYR A 470 -2.84 -4.18 34.58
C TYR A 470 -2.53 -5.50 33.88
N ASN A 471 -3.52 -6.37 33.69
CA ASN A 471 -3.36 -7.70 33.11
C ASN A 471 -4.43 -8.00 32.06
N PRO A 472 -4.49 -7.22 30.96
CA PRO A 472 -5.47 -7.46 29.92
C PRO A 472 -5.29 -8.84 29.26
N VAL A 473 -6.40 -9.49 28.93
CA VAL A 473 -6.43 -10.86 28.39
C VAL A 473 -7.19 -10.89 27.07
N LEU A 474 -6.55 -11.33 25.99
CA LEU A 474 -7.23 -11.62 24.73
C LEU A 474 -8.16 -12.83 24.94
N ILE A 475 -9.47 -12.60 24.90
CA ILE A 475 -10.50 -13.63 25.02
C ILE A 475 -10.71 -14.35 23.69
N GLY A 476 -10.62 -13.62 22.59
CA GLY A 476 -10.71 -14.20 21.26
C GLY A 476 -10.78 -13.18 20.15
N THR A 477 -11.00 -13.67 18.93
CA THR A 477 -10.98 -12.87 17.72
C THR A 477 -12.15 -13.24 16.81
N LEU A 478 -12.77 -12.25 16.17
CA LEU A 478 -13.72 -12.42 15.09
C LEU A 478 -13.02 -12.06 13.76
N PRO A 479 -12.74 -13.04 12.88
CA PRO A 479 -12.22 -12.74 11.54
C PRO A 479 -13.19 -11.86 10.76
N LYS A 480 -12.66 -11.05 9.84
CA LYS A 480 -13.48 -10.36 8.84
C LYS A 480 -14.34 -11.36 8.05
N THR A 481 -15.46 -10.90 7.49
CA THR A 481 -16.31 -11.70 6.59
C THR A 481 -15.48 -12.44 5.53
N GLU A 482 -15.74 -13.73 5.35
CA GLU A 482 -15.00 -14.58 4.41
C GLU A 482 -15.04 -14.03 2.98
N GLY A 483 -13.95 -14.17 2.22
CA GLY A 483 -13.87 -13.71 0.82
C GLY A 483 -13.69 -12.19 0.62
N THR A 484 -13.74 -11.38 1.67
CA THR A 484 -13.55 -9.92 1.60
C THR A 484 -12.08 -9.51 1.53
N GLN A 485 -11.83 -8.23 1.27
CA GLN A 485 -10.50 -7.64 1.40
C GLN A 485 -10.24 -7.19 2.83
N SER A 486 -8.99 -7.30 3.26
CA SER A 486 -8.54 -6.70 4.53
C SER A 486 -8.30 -5.20 4.32
N ASN A 487 -8.75 -4.35 5.25
CA ASN A 487 -8.64 -2.90 5.12
C ASN A 487 -8.26 -2.24 6.45
N SER A 488 -7.58 -1.10 6.38
CA SER A 488 -7.20 -0.26 7.52
C SER A 488 -8.34 0.56 8.09
N TRP A 489 -9.57 0.45 7.58
CA TRP A 489 -10.74 1.16 8.11
C TRP A 489 -11.85 0.17 8.48
N ARG A 490 -12.18 0.16 9.76
CA ARG A 490 -13.22 -0.63 10.40
C ARG A 490 -13.75 0.23 11.53
N ASP A 491 -15.02 0.08 11.80
CA ASP A 491 -15.65 0.76 12.92
C ASP A 491 -16.58 -0.22 13.65
N ILE A 492 -16.56 -0.10 14.98
CA ILE A 492 -17.28 -0.97 15.89
C ILE A 492 -18.15 -0.10 16.79
N LYS A 493 -19.43 -0.45 16.88
CA LYS A 493 -20.33 0.07 17.90
C LYS A 493 -21.10 -1.04 18.56
N VAL A 494 -21.56 -0.78 19.78
CA VAL A 494 -22.32 -1.74 20.58
C VAL A 494 -23.71 -1.19 20.83
N TYR A 495 -24.71 -2.06 20.74
CA TYR A 495 -26.05 -1.80 21.26
C TYR A 495 -26.45 -2.97 22.13
N LYS A 496 -26.76 -2.68 23.40
CA LYS A 496 -27.02 -3.69 24.45
C LYS A 496 -25.84 -4.66 24.61
N ASP A 497 -26.02 -5.88 24.12
CA ASP A 497 -25.10 -7.02 24.24
C ASP A 497 -24.57 -7.49 22.87
N HIS A 498 -24.73 -6.68 21.83
CA HIS A 498 -24.29 -7.00 20.46
C HIS A 498 -23.35 -5.94 19.91
N ALA A 499 -22.24 -6.39 19.32
CA ALA A 499 -21.34 -5.55 18.54
C ALA A 499 -21.73 -5.59 17.06
N TYR A 500 -21.62 -4.44 16.41
CA TYR A 500 -21.84 -4.22 14.98
C TYR A 500 -20.52 -3.73 14.39
N VAL A 501 -19.98 -4.49 13.45
CA VAL A 501 -18.66 -4.25 12.87
C VAL A 501 -18.81 -4.00 11.37
N VAL A 502 -18.38 -2.83 10.92
CA VAL A 502 -18.29 -2.49 9.49
C VAL A 502 -16.84 -2.32 9.05
N ALA A 503 -16.61 -2.30 7.74
CA ALA A 503 -15.30 -2.08 7.16
C ALA A 503 -15.41 -1.34 5.84
N ASP A 504 -14.63 -0.27 5.69
CA ASP A 504 -14.61 0.51 4.45
C ASP A 504 -13.91 -0.27 3.35
N GLY A 505 -14.29 -0.06 2.09
CA GLY A 505 -13.59 -0.57 0.91
C GLY A 505 -13.29 -2.08 0.89
N ALA A 506 -13.94 -2.87 1.75
CA ALA A 506 -13.61 -4.27 1.99
C ALA A 506 -14.28 -5.23 0.99
N GLY A 507 -14.98 -4.72 -0.02
CA GLY A 507 -15.84 -5.52 -0.89
C GLY A 507 -17.14 -5.87 -0.18
N GLU A 508 -17.68 -7.09 -0.39
CA GLU A 508 -18.94 -7.59 0.18
C GLU A 508 -18.82 -7.97 1.68
N HIS A 509 -18.30 -7.06 2.51
CA HIS A 509 -18.12 -7.29 3.94
C HIS A 509 -19.41 -7.24 4.74
N GLY A 510 -20.34 -6.38 4.36
CA GLY A 510 -21.55 -6.07 5.11
C GLY A 510 -21.25 -5.50 6.48
N MET A 511 -22.19 -5.71 7.39
CA MET A 511 -22.03 -5.45 8.81
C MET A 511 -22.10 -6.78 9.56
N GLN A 512 -21.01 -7.17 10.23
CA GLN A 512 -20.99 -8.35 11.09
C GLN A 512 -21.69 -8.03 12.42
N ILE A 513 -22.49 -8.96 12.92
CA ILE A 513 -23.14 -8.89 14.23
C ILE A 513 -22.53 -9.95 15.12
N PHE A 514 -22.16 -9.58 16.34
CA PHE A 514 -21.59 -10.50 17.32
C PHE A 514 -22.22 -10.33 18.70
N ASP A 515 -22.82 -11.41 19.21
CA ASP A 515 -23.31 -11.51 20.59
C ASP A 515 -22.14 -11.56 21.60
N LEU A 516 -21.93 -10.45 22.31
CA LEU A 516 -20.83 -10.26 23.26
C LEU A 516 -20.96 -11.12 24.52
N ARG A 517 -22.14 -11.67 24.81
CA ARG A 517 -22.32 -12.60 25.95
C ARG A 517 -21.51 -13.88 25.78
N GLN A 518 -21.13 -14.23 24.55
CA GLN A 518 -20.24 -15.36 24.28
C GLN A 518 -18.86 -15.22 24.92
N LEU A 519 -18.44 -14.00 25.28
CA LEU A 519 -17.16 -13.73 25.94
C LEU A 519 -17.13 -14.18 27.42
N ARG A 520 -18.29 -14.29 28.08
CA ARG A 520 -18.41 -14.53 29.54
C ARG A 520 -17.78 -15.85 30.02
N ASN A 521 -17.84 -16.90 29.20
CA ASN A 521 -17.53 -18.28 29.62
C ASN A 521 -16.41 -18.94 28.78
N VAL A 522 -15.50 -18.13 28.24
CA VAL A 522 -14.36 -18.65 27.47
C VAL A 522 -13.30 -19.16 28.44
N THR A 523 -13.10 -20.48 28.48
CA THR A 523 -12.09 -21.13 29.33
C THR A 523 -10.82 -21.51 28.57
N ASP A 524 -10.88 -21.47 27.25
CA ASP A 524 -9.88 -21.87 26.27
C ASP A 524 -9.39 -20.67 25.44
N ALA A 525 -9.29 -19.50 26.07
CA ALA A 525 -8.86 -18.27 25.41
C ALA A 525 -7.39 -18.37 24.91
N PRO A 526 -7.06 -17.74 23.76
CA PRO A 526 -7.97 -17.03 22.86
C PRO A 526 -8.74 -17.98 21.93
N ARG A 527 -10.03 -17.70 21.70
CA ARG A 527 -10.89 -18.43 20.75
C ARG A 527 -11.12 -17.67 19.45
N THR A 528 -11.12 -18.35 18.31
CA THR A 528 -11.65 -17.77 17.06
C THR A 528 -13.18 -17.94 17.04
N PHE A 529 -13.90 -16.82 16.90
CA PHE A 529 -15.35 -16.77 16.84
C PHE A 529 -15.84 -16.61 15.41
N GLU A 530 -17.10 -17.00 15.20
CA GLU A 530 -17.88 -16.66 14.01
C GLU A 530 -18.87 -15.54 14.36
N ALA A 531 -19.23 -14.73 13.36
CA ALA A 531 -20.28 -13.73 13.53
C ALA A 531 -21.60 -14.44 13.84
N THR A 532 -22.37 -13.94 14.81
CA THR A 532 -23.69 -14.52 15.14
C THR A 532 -24.76 -14.11 14.14
N GLY A 533 -24.55 -12.98 13.46
CA GLY A 533 -25.38 -12.53 12.36
C GLY A 533 -24.57 -11.73 11.34
N HIS A 534 -25.18 -11.49 10.19
CA HIS A 534 -24.58 -10.71 9.11
C HIS A 534 -25.67 -9.91 8.40
N TYR A 535 -25.38 -8.64 8.13
CA TYR A 535 -26.26 -7.74 7.39
C TYR A 535 -25.60 -7.37 6.06
N ASP A 536 -26.23 -7.76 4.95
CA ASP A 536 -25.67 -7.75 3.59
C ASP A 536 -26.33 -6.73 2.65
N LYS A 537 -27.14 -5.79 3.18
CA LYS A 537 -27.78 -4.76 2.36
C LYS A 537 -26.85 -3.65 1.90
N ILE A 538 -25.63 -3.64 2.41
CA ILE A 538 -24.51 -2.80 1.97
C ILE A 538 -23.28 -3.70 1.84
N ALA A 539 -22.38 -3.43 0.90
CA ALA A 539 -21.14 -4.20 0.80
C ALA A 539 -20.09 -3.70 1.79
N SER A 540 -19.89 -2.39 1.88
CA SER A 540 -18.94 -1.77 2.81
C SER A 540 -19.45 -0.42 3.31
N ALA A 541 -19.01 -0.02 4.49
CA ALA A 541 -19.32 1.27 5.11
C ALA A 541 -18.07 1.80 5.81
N HIS A 542 -17.88 3.12 5.78
CA HIS A 542 -16.74 3.76 6.42
C HIS A 542 -16.85 3.71 7.95
N ASN A 543 -18.04 4.05 8.46
CA ASN A 543 -18.30 4.18 9.89
C ASN A 543 -19.73 3.69 10.21
N ILE A 544 -19.98 3.34 11.48
CA ILE A 544 -21.31 3.05 11.99
C ILE A 544 -21.57 3.86 13.26
N VAL A 545 -22.75 4.47 13.31
CA VAL A 545 -23.20 5.29 14.45
C VAL A 545 -24.44 4.64 15.03
N ILE A 546 -24.61 4.66 16.35
CA ILE A 546 -25.78 4.07 17.01
C ILE A 546 -26.42 5.10 17.94
N ASN A 547 -27.73 5.29 17.80
CA ASN A 547 -28.54 5.91 18.85
C ASN A 547 -29.10 4.80 19.75
N GLU A 548 -28.50 4.65 20.93
CA GLU A 548 -28.86 3.59 21.87
C GLU A 548 -30.24 3.77 22.50
N ASP A 549 -30.78 4.99 22.55
CA ASP A 549 -32.11 5.25 23.11
C ASP A 549 -33.21 4.66 22.24
N THR A 550 -33.03 4.73 20.92
CA THR A 550 -34.04 4.36 19.92
C THR A 550 -33.80 2.97 19.34
N GLY A 551 -32.56 2.48 19.40
CA GLY A 551 -32.14 1.22 18.79
C GLY A 551 -32.05 1.29 17.27
N PHE A 552 -31.52 2.39 16.75
CA PHE A 552 -31.18 2.54 15.33
C PHE A 552 -29.67 2.71 15.16
N ALA A 553 -29.13 1.98 14.19
CA ALA A 553 -27.79 2.18 13.67
C ALA A 553 -27.82 2.94 12.34
N TYR A 554 -26.71 3.60 12.04
CA TYR A 554 -26.53 4.44 10.87
C TYR A 554 -25.18 4.08 10.25
N ALA A 555 -25.20 3.27 9.20
CA ALA A 555 -24.00 3.03 8.41
C ALA A 555 -23.78 4.23 7.49
N VAL A 556 -22.60 4.86 7.56
CA VAL A 556 -22.26 6.06 6.79
C VAL A 556 -21.02 5.81 5.94
N GLY A 557 -20.84 6.65 4.92
CA GLY A 557 -19.75 6.52 3.96
C GLY A 557 -19.83 5.27 3.06
N SER A 558 -21.01 4.62 3.01
CA SER A 558 -21.23 3.43 2.20
C SER A 558 -21.31 3.80 0.72
N ASN A 559 -20.31 3.45 -0.09
CA ASN A 559 -20.26 3.84 -1.51
C ASN A 559 -20.39 2.66 -2.50
N SER A 560 -20.53 1.43 -2.00
CA SER A 560 -20.57 0.23 -2.83
C SER A 560 -21.51 -0.84 -2.28
N GLY A 561 -22.16 -1.55 -3.21
CA GLY A 561 -23.05 -2.69 -2.97
C GLY A 561 -24.37 -2.35 -2.28
N GLY A 562 -25.47 -2.93 -2.76
CA GLY A 562 -26.78 -2.81 -2.12
C GLY A 562 -27.36 -1.38 -2.07
N GLU A 563 -28.05 -1.05 -0.98
CA GLU A 563 -28.76 0.22 -0.78
C GLU A 563 -27.83 1.25 -0.11
N THR A 564 -26.95 1.87 -0.88
CA THR A 564 -25.85 2.71 -0.34
C THR A 564 -26.28 4.09 0.17
N CYS A 565 -27.53 4.51 -0.10
CA CYS A 565 -28.03 5.85 0.22
C CYS A 565 -27.12 6.98 -0.28
N GLY A 566 -26.37 6.77 -1.38
CA GLY A 566 -25.45 7.78 -1.94
C GLY A 566 -24.20 8.05 -1.08
N GLY A 567 -23.89 7.20 -0.10
CA GLY A 567 -22.85 7.42 0.90
C GLY A 567 -23.29 8.22 2.12
N GLY A 568 -24.56 8.65 2.17
CA GLY A 568 -25.14 9.28 3.36
C GLY A 568 -25.46 8.25 4.45
N SER A 569 -26.49 8.52 5.25
CA SER A 569 -26.94 7.63 6.32
C SER A 569 -27.84 6.52 5.79
N HIS A 570 -27.32 5.29 5.83
CA HIS A 570 -28.09 4.06 5.70
C HIS A 570 -28.59 3.65 7.09
N MET A 571 -29.90 3.80 7.33
CA MET A 571 -30.50 3.61 8.65
C MET A 571 -30.96 2.17 8.82
N ILE A 572 -30.61 1.57 9.96
CA ILE A 572 -30.80 0.17 10.28
C ILE A 572 -31.54 0.07 11.62
N ASP A 573 -32.68 -0.60 11.62
CA ASP A 573 -33.36 -0.98 12.86
C ASP A 573 -32.65 -2.17 13.50
N ILE A 574 -32.10 -1.95 14.69
CA ILE A 574 -31.36 -2.94 15.47
C ILE A 574 -32.07 -3.31 16.78
N ARG A 575 -33.37 -2.97 16.91
CA ARG A 575 -34.15 -3.27 18.12
C ARG A 575 -34.29 -4.76 18.40
N ASP A 576 -34.27 -5.59 17.36
CA ASP A 576 -33.87 -6.99 17.42
C ASP A 576 -32.37 -7.06 17.09
N PRO A 577 -31.47 -7.13 18.09
CA PRO A 577 -30.05 -6.94 17.87
C PRO A 577 -29.42 -7.96 16.92
N GLN A 578 -30.00 -9.16 16.88
CA GLN A 578 -29.49 -10.29 16.10
C GLN A 578 -29.96 -10.26 14.64
N ASN A 579 -31.10 -9.60 14.35
CA ASN A 579 -31.73 -9.58 13.02
C ASN A 579 -32.01 -8.14 12.57
N PRO A 580 -30.96 -7.35 12.28
CA PRO A 580 -31.12 -5.98 11.81
C PRO A 580 -31.90 -5.90 10.50
N THR A 581 -32.69 -4.83 10.33
CA THR A 581 -33.45 -4.58 9.11
C THR A 581 -33.24 -3.17 8.58
N PHE A 582 -33.27 -3.01 7.27
CA PHE A 582 -33.22 -1.68 6.64
C PHE A 582 -34.44 -0.84 7.08
N ALA A 583 -34.20 0.39 7.50
CA ALA A 583 -35.23 1.31 7.98
C ALA A 583 -35.42 2.53 7.07
N GLY A 584 -34.39 2.99 6.37
CA GLY A 584 -34.50 4.12 5.44
C GLY A 584 -33.15 4.77 5.10
N CYS A 585 -33.20 5.83 4.31
CA CYS A 585 -32.01 6.59 3.89
C CYS A 585 -32.13 8.07 4.26
N PHE A 586 -30.99 8.70 4.49
CA PHE A 586 -30.84 10.15 4.45
C PHE A 586 -29.54 10.54 3.75
N ALA A 587 -29.61 11.48 2.82
CA ALA A 587 -28.44 12.08 2.20
C ALA A 587 -28.75 13.54 1.89
N HIS A 588 -27.94 14.47 2.40
CA HIS A 588 -28.19 15.89 2.22
C HIS A 588 -27.79 16.33 0.80
N GLU A 589 -28.78 16.80 0.03
CA GLU A 589 -28.56 17.32 -1.32
C GLU A 589 -27.57 18.49 -1.34
N GLY A 590 -26.54 18.43 -2.19
CA GLY A 590 -25.56 19.52 -2.34
C GLY A 590 -24.40 19.50 -1.35
N THR A 591 -24.30 18.49 -0.48
CA THR A 591 -23.11 18.22 0.36
C THR A 591 -22.33 16.99 -0.14
N GLY A 592 -21.15 16.73 0.41
CA GLY A 592 -20.20 15.75 -0.12
C GLY A 592 -19.40 16.29 -1.30
N ARG A 593 -18.18 15.81 -1.50
CA ARG A 593 -17.28 16.25 -2.58
C ARG A 593 -17.83 15.97 -3.98
N THR A 594 -18.67 14.95 -4.10
CA THR A 594 -19.36 14.55 -5.33
C THR A 594 -20.81 15.04 -5.38
N GLY A 595 -21.28 15.77 -4.37
CA GLY A 595 -22.65 16.27 -4.27
C GLY A 595 -23.70 15.20 -3.96
N THR A 596 -23.31 13.99 -3.57
CA THR A 596 -24.23 12.87 -3.28
C THR A 596 -24.83 12.92 -1.88
N GLY A 597 -24.38 13.84 -1.02
CA GLY A 597 -24.70 13.82 0.41
C GLY A 597 -23.92 12.78 1.19
N TYR A 598 -22.71 12.40 0.72
CA TYR A 598 -21.80 11.52 1.43
C TYR A 598 -21.57 12.03 2.85
N THR A 599 -21.76 11.17 3.84
CA THR A 599 -21.51 11.44 5.25
C THR A 599 -20.33 10.58 5.68
N HIS A 600 -19.25 11.22 6.12
CA HIS A 600 -18.04 10.52 6.54
C HIS A 600 -18.20 9.94 7.95
N ASP A 601 -18.69 10.77 8.86
CA ASP A 601 -19.05 10.42 10.22
C ASP A 601 -20.32 11.20 10.63
N ALA A 602 -21.01 10.73 11.66
CA ALA A 602 -22.19 11.40 12.19
C ALA A 602 -22.35 11.19 13.70
N GLN A 603 -23.16 12.04 14.31
CA GLN A 603 -23.71 11.80 15.63
C GLN A 603 -25.23 11.90 15.57
N CYS A 604 -25.92 10.80 15.91
CA CYS A 604 -27.37 10.72 15.93
C CYS A 604 -27.85 10.56 17.38
N VAL A 605 -28.69 11.49 17.83
CA VAL A 605 -29.14 11.54 19.24
C VAL A 605 -30.66 11.70 19.34
N THR A 606 -31.22 11.23 20.46
CA THR A 606 -32.51 11.74 20.92
C THR A 606 -32.32 13.16 21.43
N TYR A 607 -32.77 14.14 20.66
CA TYR A 607 -32.47 15.54 20.92
C TYR A 607 -33.15 16.04 22.19
N SER A 608 -32.36 16.65 23.06
CA SER A 608 -32.78 17.26 24.33
C SER A 608 -32.17 18.65 24.55
N GLY A 609 -31.57 19.21 23.49
CA GLY A 609 -30.99 20.55 23.49
C GLY A 609 -32.02 21.69 23.47
N PRO A 610 -31.55 22.93 23.32
CA PRO A 610 -32.36 24.13 23.53
C PRO A 610 -33.39 24.44 22.43
N ASP A 611 -33.37 23.77 21.28
CA ASP A 611 -34.40 23.92 20.25
C ASP A 611 -35.65 23.08 20.57
N ASP A 612 -36.57 23.66 21.35
CA ASP A 612 -37.79 23.00 21.81
C ASP A 612 -38.67 22.39 20.69
N ARG A 613 -38.53 22.84 19.44
CA ARG A 613 -39.28 22.29 18.29
C ARG A 613 -38.94 20.84 18.00
N TYR A 614 -37.72 20.43 18.33
CA TYR A 614 -37.18 19.10 18.05
C TYR A 614 -36.91 18.28 19.31
N SER A 615 -37.29 18.75 20.49
CA SER A 615 -37.18 17.97 21.72
C SER A 615 -37.84 16.60 21.58
N GLY A 616 -37.09 15.55 21.93
CA GLY A 616 -37.49 14.14 21.87
C GLY A 616 -37.49 13.55 20.46
N ARG A 617 -37.06 14.30 19.44
CA ARG A 617 -36.87 13.80 18.07
C ARG A 617 -35.49 13.20 17.91
N GLU A 618 -35.35 12.33 16.93
CA GLU A 618 -34.05 11.77 16.59
C GLU A 618 -33.37 12.62 15.52
N ILE A 619 -32.30 13.30 15.91
CA ILE A 619 -31.58 14.27 15.08
C ILE A 619 -30.18 13.74 14.81
N CYS A 620 -29.78 13.74 13.52
CA CYS A 620 -28.45 13.38 13.09
C CYS A 620 -27.67 14.61 12.63
N PHE A 621 -26.45 14.75 13.14
CA PHE A 621 -25.44 15.73 12.77
C PHE A 621 -24.38 14.99 11.95
N GLY A 622 -24.33 15.23 10.64
CA GLY A 622 -23.42 14.58 9.71
C GLY A 622 -22.26 15.48 9.32
N SER A 623 -21.06 14.90 9.29
CA SER A 623 -19.84 15.50 8.75
C SER A 623 -19.71 15.06 7.29
N ASN A 624 -20.16 15.91 6.37
CA ASN A 624 -20.41 15.51 4.97
C ASN A 624 -19.28 15.91 4.02
N GLU A 625 -18.02 15.81 4.44
CA GLU A 625 -16.78 16.19 3.72
C GLU A 625 -16.65 17.69 3.37
N THR A 626 -17.75 18.38 3.09
CA THR A 626 -17.82 19.76 2.62
C THR A 626 -18.59 20.69 3.55
N ALA A 627 -19.36 20.14 4.49
CA ALA A 627 -20.24 20.89 5.39
C ALA A 627 -20.67 20.04 6.59
N LEU A 628 -21.14 20.71 7.64
CA LEU A 628 -22.03 20.13 8.65
C LEU A 628 -23.43 19.98 8.06
N SER A 629 -24.07 18.82 8.23
CA SER A 629 -25.46 18.55 7.83
C SER A 629 -26.29 18.21 9.05
N ILE A 630 -27.49 18.76 9.18
CA ILE A 630 -28.41 18.45 10.30
C ILE A 630 -29.74 17.95 9.75
N ALA A 631 -30.22 16.82 10.26
CA ALA A 631 -31.44 16.17 9.79
C ALA A 631 -32.31 15.63 10.92
N ASP A 632 -33.62 15.78 10.77
CA ASP A 632 -34.61 15.05 11.55
C ASP A 632 -34.88 13.71 10.86
N VAL A 633 -34.44 12.64 11.50
CA VAL A 633 -34.58 11.27 11.02
C VAL A 633 -35.58 10.47 11.85
N THR A 634 -36.41 11.12 12.65
CA THR A 634 -37.39 10.45 13.53
C THR A 634 -38.29 9.49 12.74
N ASP A 635 -38.83 9.97 11.62
CA ASP A 635 -39.59 9.17 10.66
C ASP A 635 -38.64 8.66 9.57
N LYS A 636 -38.26 7.39 9.65
CA LYS A 636 -37.25 6.78 8.78
C LYS A 636 -37.71 6.69 7.31
N ASP A 637 -39.02 6.65 7.07
CA ASP A 637 -39.62 6.64 5.74
C ASP A 637 -39.71 8.06 5.13
N ASN A 638 -39.59 9.11 5.95
CA ASN A 638 -39.77 10.50 5.54
C ASN A 638 -38.82 11.44 6.32
N THR A 639 -37.53 11.22 6.12
CA THR A 639 -36.46 12.04 6.70
C THR A 639 -36.53 13.48 6.21
N ARG A 640 -36.09 14.43 7.05
CA ARG A 640 -36.18 15.86 6.74
C ARG A 640 -34.84 16.53 7.01
N THR A 641 -34.28 17.15 5.97
CA THR A 641 -33.18 18.10 6.13
C THR A 641 -33.65 19.29 6.97
N LEU A 642 -32.91 19.62 8.02
CA LEU A 642 -33.12 20.84 8.79
C LEU A 642 -32.22 21.95 8.29
N SER A 643 -30.92 21.66 8.15
CA SER A 643 -29.93 22.64 7.68
C SER A 643 -28.66 21.99 7.13
N SER A 644 -27.84 22.79 6.46
CA SER A 644 -26.41 22.55 6.29
C SER A 644 -25.62 23.82 6.53
N ALA A 645 -24.41 23.67 7.04
CA ALA A 645 -23.53 24.75 7.45
C ALA A 645 -22.15 24.58 6.79
N ALA A 646 -21.78 25.53 5.94
CA ALA A 646 -20.45 25.61 5.35
C ALA A 646 -19.55 26.57 6.15
N TYR A 647 -18.25 26.31 6.14
CA TYR A 647 -17.23 27.13 6.80
C TYR A 647 -16.06 27.42 5.84
N PRO A 648 -15.25 28.46 6.08
CA PRO A 648 -14.10 28.74 5.22
C PRO A 648 -13.02 27.67 5.37
N ASN A 649 -12.21 27.50 4.32
CA ASN A 649 -11.04 26.63 4.33
C ASN A 649 -11.35 25.16 4.61
N VAL A 650 -12.42 24.63 4.00
CA VAL A 650 -12.78 23.21 4.12
C VAL A 650 -11.74 22.34 3.43
N GLY A 651 -11.12 21.45 4.19
CA GLY A 651 -10.34 20.34 3.66
C GLY A 651 -11.24 19.12 3.47
N TYR A 652 -11.80 18.64 4.57
CA TYR A 652 -12.59 17.43 4.72
C TYR A 652 -13.34 17.44 6.07
N ALA A 653 -14.58 17.95 6.10
CA ALA A 653 -15.42 17.88 7.31
C ALA A 653 -15.58 16.41 7.73
N HIS A 654 -14.96 16.03 8.85
CA HIS A 654 -14.63 14.62 9.11
C HIS A 654 -15.49 13.99 10.20
N GLN A 655 -15.50 14.57 11.40
CA GLN A 655 -16.29 14.08 12.54
C GLN A 655 -16.57 15.21 13.54
N GLY A 656 -17.57 15.00 14.41
CA GLY A 656 -17.84 15.94 15.49
C GLY A 656 -18.73 15.41 16.60
N TRP A 657 -18.83 16.20 17.67
CA TRP A 657 -19.55 15.84 18.89
C TRP A 657 -20.38 17.00 19.45
N LEU A 658 -21.60 16.71 19.89
CA LEU A 658 -22.44 17.60 20.67
C LEU A 658 -21.89 17.73 22.09
N THR A 659 -21.97 18.93 22.66
CA THR A 659 -21.82 19.11 24.10
C THR A 659 -22.95 18.40 24.86
N GLU A 660 -22.74 18.12 26.16
CA GLU A 660 -23.71 17.38 26.99
C GLU A 660 -25.10 18.04 27.02
N ASP A 661 -25.16 19.37 26.92
CA ASP A 661 -26.40 20.16 26.83
C ASP A 661 -26.96 20.28 25.39
N GLN A 662 -26.29 19.66 24.42
CA GLN A 662 -26.59 19.64 22.99
C GLN A 662 -26.77 21.05 22.37
N GLN A 663 -26.19 22.07 23.00
CA GLN A 663 -26.22 23.44 22.48
C GLN A 663 -25.13 23.69 21.44
N TYR A 664 -23.96 23.05 21.60
CA TYR A 664 -22.84 23.24 20.69
C TYR A 664 -22.47 21.94 19.99
N PHE A 665 -22.05 22.06 18.73
CA PHE A 665 -21.45 20.97 17.97
C PHE A 665 -19.98 21.31 17.67
N LEU A 666 -19.07 20.45 18.12
CA LEU A 666 -17.63 20.57 17.92
C LEU A 666 -17.24 19.73 16.71
N LEU A 667 -16.79 20.38 15.64
CA LEU A 667 -16.47 19.75 14.35
C LEU A 667 -14.99 19.91 14.04
N ASN A 668 -14.38 18.85 13.54
CA ASN A 668 -13.00 18.81 13.05
C ASN A 668 -12.93 18.57 11.54
N ASP A 669 -11.83 18.98 10.93
CA ASP A 669 -11.57 18.91 9.50
C ASP A 669 -10.21 18.26 9.20
N GLU A 670 -10.23 16.96 8.93
CA GLU A 670 -9.04 16.08 8.94
C GLU A 670 -7.88 16.57 8.05
N LEU A 671 -8.21 17.24 6.94
CA LEU A 671 -7.24 17.54 5.90
C LEU A 671 -6.83 19.01 5.85
N ASP A 672 -7.42 19.88 6.67
CA ASP A 672 -7.14 21.31 6.57
C ASP A 672 -5.71 21.66 7.01
N GLU A 673 -5.11 20.95 7.97
CA GLU A 673 -3.72 21.18 8.40
C GLU A 673 -2.74 20.61 7.38
N ILE A 674 -3.01 19.38 6.91
CA ILE A 674 -2.19 18.70 5.91
C ILE A 674 -2.16 19.49 4.61
N SER A 675 -3.29 20.11 4.26
CA SER A 675 -3.45 20.95 3.06
C SER A 675 -2.97 22.39 3.27
N GLN A 676 -2.46 22.74 4.47
CA GLN A 676 -1.98 24.07 4.82
C GLN A 676 -3.06 25.17 4.68
N LEU A 677 -4.32 24.82 4.97
CA LEU A 677 -5.47 25.72 4.95
C LEU A 677 -5.70 26.41 6.31
N THR A 678 -5.07 25.92 7.37
CA THR A 678 -5.07 26.47 8.73
C THR A 678 -3.64 26.52 9.30
N ASP A 679 -3.44 27.32 10.35
CA ASP A 679 -2.15 27.52 11.00
C ASP A 679 -1.77 26.36 11.97
N GLY A 680 -2.72 25.53 12.36
CA GLY A 680 -2.55 24.39 13.26
C GLY A 680 -3.85 23.60 13.45
N THR A 681 -3.84 22.61 14.35
CA THR A 681 -4.97 21.68 14.59
C THR A 681 -6.24 22.45 14.99
N ARG A 682 -7.32 22.34 14.21
CA ARG A 682 -8.46 23.27 14.30
C ARG A 682 -9.79 22.60 14.63
N THR A 683 -10.37 22.94 15.78
CA THR A 683 -11.76 22.59 16.12
C THR A 683 -12.71 23.76 15.90
N LEU A 684 -13.75 23.53 15.11
CA LEU A 684 -14.84 24.45 14.81
C LEU A 684 -15.95 24.28 15.87
N ILE A 685 -16.43 25.38 16.43
CA ILE A 685 -17.47 25.38 17.47
C ILE A 685 -18.72 26.01 16.89
N TRP A 686 -19.72 25.18 16.63
CA TRP A 686 -21.03 25.57 16.12
C TRP A 686 -22.02 25.74 17.28
N ASP A 687 -22.73 26.85 17.33
CA ASP A 687 -23.95 27.00 18.11
C ASP A 687 -25.10 26.41 17.30
N VAL A 688 -25.66 25.31 17.79
CA VAL A 688 -26.77 24.57 17.18
C VAL A 688 -28.05 24.71 18.02
N SER A 689 -28.18 25.82 18.76
CA SER A 689 -29.40 26.13 19.50
C SER A 689 -30.62 26.43 18.63
N ASP A 690 -30.41 26.76 17.36
CA ASP A 690 -31.39 26.70 16.28
C ASP A 690 -30.91 25.68 15.25
N LEU A 691 -31.57 24.50 15.20
CA LEU A 691 -31.14 23.41 14.33
C LEU A 691 -31.35 23.71 12.83
N GLU A 692 -32.15 24.72 12.49
CA GLU A 692 -32.40 25.16 11.11
C GLU A 692 -31.38 26.23 10.65
N ASP A 693 -30.61 26.84 11.57
CA ASP A 693 -29.63 27.89 11.28
C ASP A 693 -28.38 27.80 12.17
N PRO A 694 -27.57 26.72 12.07
CA PRO A 694 -26.37 26.52 12.87
C PRO A 694 -25.32 27.63 12.61
N GLN A 695 -24.78 28.22 13.67
CA GLN A 695 -23.84 29.34 13.58
C GLN A 695 -22.43 28.93 14.00
N LEU A 696 -21.43 29.18 13.15
CA LEU A 696 -20.02 29.05 13.56
C LEU A 696 -19.66 30.24 14.46
N ILE A 697 -19.55 29.98 15.76
CA ILE A 697 -19.32 31.04 16.76
C ILE A 697 -17.86 31.19 17.15
N LYS A 698 -17.04 30.15 16.98
CA LYS A 698 -15.63 30.15 17.38
C LYS A 698 -14.83 29.06 16.66
N GLU A 699 -13.55 29.31 16.50
CA GLU A 699 -12.54 28.32 16.09
C GLU A 699 -11.50 28.22 17.21
N HIS A 700 -11.11 27.00 17.57
CA HIS A 700 -9.99 26.73 18.47
C HIS A 700 -8.84 26.15 17.66
N VAL A 701 -7.69 26.81 17.70
CA VAL A 701 -6.46 26.33 17.05
C VAL A 701 -5.46 25.95 18.13
N SER A 702 -5.05 24.68 18.14
CA SER A 702 -4.06 24.15 19.08
C SER A 702 -2.65 24.66 18.76
N GLU A 703 -1.80 24.73 19.78
CA GLU A 703 -0.37 24.99 19.60
C GLU A 703 0.37 23.78 19.01
N VAL A 704 -0.19 22.58 19.18
CA VAL A 704 0.32 21.33 18.58
C VAL A 704 -0.24 21.22 17.17
N LYS A 705 0.62 20.87 16.20
CA LYS A 705 0.23 20.65 14.81
C LYS A 705 0.14 19.17 14.51
N SER A 706 -1.08 18.69 14.31
CA SER A 706 -1.44 17.36 13.84
C SER A 706 -2.74 17.45 13.03
N SER A 707 -3.00 16.45 12.19
CA SER A 707 -4.36 16.26 11.67
C SER A 707 -5.29 15.93 12.83
N ASP A 708 -6.49 16.49 12.81
CA ASP A 708 -7.51 16.41 13.85
C ASP A 708 -8.53 15.27 13.60
N HIS A 709 -8.01 14.15 13.07
CA HIS A 709 -8.74 13.00 12.55
C HIS A 709 -9.92 12.53 13.45
N ASN A 710 -9.72 12.30 14.76
CA ASN A 710 -10.80 11.93 15.68
C ASN A 710 -10.78 12.75 16.97
N LEU A 711 -11.97 13.23 17.37
CA LEU A 711 -12.22 14.04 18.55
C LEU A 711 -13.04 13.21 19.53
N TYR A 712 -12.58 13.16 20.78
CA TYR A 712 -13.33 12.63 21.91
C TYR A 712 -13.45 13.76 22.94
N VAL A 713 -14.67 14.18 23.23
CA VAL A 713 -15.00 15.35 24.09
C VAL A 713 -15.59 14.90 25.41
#